data_AF-A0A2V7YVA6-F1
#
_entry.id   AF-A0A2V7YVA6-F1
#
_cell.length_a   1.000
_cell.length_b   1.000
_cell.length_c   1.000
_cell.angle_alpha   90.00
_cell.angle_beta   90.00
_cell.angle_gamma   90.00
#
_symmetry.space_group_name_H-M   'P 1'
#
loop_
_entity.id
_entity.type
_entity.pdbx_description
1 polymer ?
#
loop_
_entity_poly.entity_id
_entity_poly.type
_entity_poly.pdbx_seq_one_letter_code
_entity_poly.pdbx_strand_id
1 'polypeptide(L)'
;VNPVNGKVYVANTDANNADRFEGPGTFAGHSLRGHLHESRITVLSPGGGTPRVAPRHLNKHIDYSHCCAASPNPENDRSLAFPSGLAVTANGATLYVAALGSGKVGVFSTAQLEADTFVPSTANQIPVSGGGPTGLVLDEDRRQLYVMTRFDDGISIVDTRAGAETAHVRMHNPEPPSIVTGRRFLYDAKFSSSHGDSACASCHVFGDFDSLAWDLGNPDGKVIDNPGPFNSTLVNIVTGQPMEPIFHPMKGPMATQSLRGMANHGPMHWRGDRTGGNDAPSAQPDSGTFDERAAFAKFNGAFMDLLGRHETLSQEEMNAFSDFILQVRYPPNPNRPLNNVLTPDQEAGRQLFNTVNCGIPSAPDFNGAVLTCNSCHKIDPNANPGTASPGLFGSNGRGSFDFNPQLFKAPHLRNLYQKIGMFGSAPNPGFLGGDNGFKGEQVRGFGFLNDGSLDTVFRFVHGISFSEIGNGPNSNSIPEGPEGERQRRQLEAFILAFPTNMAPIVGQQITLTASSAAAVGSRVDLLRQRADAGECDLIAKTRIDGDEAGFLYVGSGSFVTDRHGQPPITDAALRSLATGTAPGTAMSGALIPTRRIRTAGPDRTGSSSLSVGAATQGRPYFFLTFLARIIVLPLPTRSSQA
;
A
#
# COMPACT_ATOMS: atom_id res chain seq x y z
N VAL A 1 12.78 9.87 20.51
CA VAL A 1 13.17 9.65 21.93
C VAL A 1 13.38 11.02 22.55
N ASN A 2 12.88 11.27 23.75
CA ASN A 2 13.14 12.49 24.49
C ASN A 2 14.59 12.47 25.02
N PRO A 3 15.43 13.46 24.66
CA PRO A 3 16.85 13.46 25.00
C PRO A 3 17.13 13.66 26.50
N VAL A 4 16.17 14.20 27.26
CA VAL A 4 16.36 14.53 28.68
C VAL A 4 15.86 13.41 29.59
N ASN A 5 14.71 12.81 29.27
CA ASN A 5 14.07 11.81 30.15
C ASN A 5 14.03 10.38 29.58
N GLY A 6 14.51 10.18 28.35
CA GLY A 6 14.59 8.86 27.71
C GLY A 6 13.25 8.28 27.24
N LYS A 7 12.11 8.96 27.46
CA LYS A 7 10.80 8.48 27.00
C LYS A 7 10.73 8.41 25.48
N VAL A 8 10.02 7.43 24.95
CA VAL A 8 9.80 7.28 23.51
C VAL A 8 8.37 7.71 23.17
N TYR A 9 8.23 8.59 22.19
CA TYR A 9 6.93 8.96 21.63
C TYR A 9 6.74 8.20 20.33
N VAL A 10 5.61 7.50 20.21
CA VAL A 10 5.25 6.72 19.02
C VAL A 10 4.00 7.34 18.42
N ALA A 11 4.11 7.88 17.22
CA ALA A 11 2.94 8.26 16.43
C ALA A 11 2.21 6.99 16.01
N ASN A 12 0.93 6.90 16.35
CA ASN A 12 0.10 5.77 16.00
C ASN A 12 -1.37 6.17 15.93
N THR A 13 -2.20 5.17 15.67
CA THR A 13 -3.64 5.33 15.57
C THR A 13 -4.31 4.16 16.28
N ASP A 14 -5.59 4.30 16.60
CA ASP A 14 -6.41 3.21 17.09
C ASP A 14 -7.67 3.10 16.26
N ALA A 15 -7.96 1.89 15.79
CA ALA A 15 -9.10 1.64 14.92
C ALA A 15 -10.24 1.06 15.75
N ASN A 16 -11.46 1.54 15.53
CA ASN A 16 -12.65 1.02 16.18
C ASN A 16 -13.35 0.01 15.27
N ASN A 17 -12.89 -1.23 15.24
CA ASN A 17 -13.56 -2.32 14.50
C ASN A 17 -14.46 -3.19 15.38
N ALA A 18 -14.73 -2.75 16.63
CA ALA A 18 -15.65 -3.42 17.55
C ALA A 18 -17.10 -2.98 17.28
N ASP A 19 -17.30 -1.70 17.00
CA ASP A 19 -18.60 -1.15 16.63
C ASP A 19 -18.96 -1.47 15.19
N ARG A 20 -20.25 -1.35 14.91
CA ARG A 20 -20.93 -1.63 13.63
C ARG A 20 -22.06 -0.60 13.55
N PHE A 21 -22.65 -0.25 12.42
CA PHE A 21 -22.45 -0.59 11.02
C PHE A 21 -21.96 0.66 10.27
N GLU A 22 -21.88 0.65 8.94
CA GLU A 22 -21.78 1.91 8.18
C GLU A 22 -23.17 2.54 7.98
N GLY A 23 -23.22 3.83 7.60
CA GLY A 23 -24.47 4.52 7.28
C GLY A 23 -25.09 5.29 8.45
N PRO A 24 -26.35 5.75 8.33
CA PRO A 24 -26.97 6.63 9.31
C PRO A 24 -27.35 5.91 10.62
N GLY A 25 -27.41 4.58 10.64
CA GLY A 25 -27.72 3.82 11.85
C GLY A 25 -29.18 3.97 12.30
N THR A 26 -30.11 4.29 11.38
CA THR A 26 -31.52 4.54 11.74
C THR A 26 -32.20 3.26 12.19
N PHE A 27 -31.96 2.15 11.49
CA PHE A 27 -32.47 0.83 11.86
C PHE A 27 -31.75 0.22 13.07
N ALA A 28 -30.41 0.33 13.13
CA ALA A 28 -29.61 -0.31 14.18
C ALA A 28 -29.52 0.50 15.49
N GLY A 29 -29.83 1.80 15.48
CA GLY A 29 -29.68 2.70 16.62
C GLY A 29 -28.23 3.06 16.98
N HIS A 30 -27.25 2.60 16.19
CA HIS A 30 -25.82 2.87 16.34
C HIS A 30 -25.13 2.79 14.98
N SER A 31 -23.95 3.40 14.85
CA SER A 31 -23.16 3.45 13.62
C SER A 31 -21.69 3.76 13.91
N LEU A 32 -20.79 3.29 13.04
CA LEU A 32 -19.37 3.69 12.97
C LEU A 32 -19.15 5.05 12.30
N ARG A 33 -20.21 5.65 11.73
CA ARG A 33 -20.14 6.88 10.96
C ARG A 33 -19.49 8.01 11.77
N GLY A 34 -18.31 8.45 11.32
CA GLY A 34 -17.53 9.51 11.97
C GLY A 34 -16.67 9.06 13.18
N HIS A 35 -16.71 7.79 13.61
CA HIS A 35 -15.90 7.28 14.73
C HIS A 35 -15.27 5.91 14.44
N LEU A 36 -14.57 5.81 13.32
CA LEU A 36 -13.86 4.59 12.91
C LEU A 36 -12.41 4.52 13.39
N HIS A 37 -11.82 5.66 13.78
CA HIS A 37 -10.38 5.76 13.97
C HIS A 37 -9.97 6.97 14.81
N GLU A 38 -8.97 6.80 15.66
CA GLU A 38 -8.44 7.85 16.53
C GLU A 38 -6.94 8.06 16.32
N SER A 39 -6.54 9.31 16.12
CA SER A 39 -5.11 9.68 16.04
C SER A 39 -4.49 9.79 17.43
N ARG A 40 -3.30 9.19 17.61
CA ARG A 40 -2.64 9.04 18.91
C ARG A 40 -1.16 9.35 18.90
N ILE A 41 -0.65 9.71 20.08
CA ILE A 41 0.76 9.56 20.41
C ILE A 41 0.86 8.66 21.64
N THR A 42 1.57 7.56 21.53
CA THR A 42 1.82 6.66 22.66
C THR A 42 3.15 6.98 23.32
N VAL A 43 3.11 7.22 24.63
CA VAL A 43 4.29 7.50 25.45
C VAL A 43 4.78 6.19 26.06
N LEU A 44 5.99 5.77 25.68
CA LEU A 44 6.69 4.63 26.29
C LEU A 44 7.70 5.18 27.30
N SER A 45 7.56 4.77 28.56
CA SER A 45 8.51 5.16 29.62
C SER A 45 9.45 3.99 29.92
N PRO A 46 10.78 4.15 29.72
CA PRO A 46 11.75 3.17 30.19
C PRO A 46 11.77 3.23 31.72
N GLY A 47 11.12 2.28 32.39
CA GLY A 47 11.23 2.10 33.83
C GLY A 47 12.33 1.09 34.15
N GLY A 48 12.95 1.17 35.32
CA GLY A 48 13.79 0.09 35.90
C GLY A 48 12.99 -1.17 36.30
N GLY A 49 11.90 -1.46 35.57
CA GLY A 49 10.86 -2.46 35.79
C GLY A 49 9.95 -2.54 34.55
N THR A 50 8.66 -2.90 34.71
CA THR A 50 7.73 -3.03 33.56
C THR A 50 7.56 -1.70 32.81
N PRO A 51 7.86 -1.64 31.49
CA PRO A 51 7.66 -0.44 30.69
C PRO A 51 6.21 0.04 30.74
N ARG A 52 5.99 1.34 31.00
CA ARG A 52 4.65 1.94 30.93
C ARG A 52 4.35 2.34 29.49
N VAL A 53 3.26 1.82 28.94
CA VAL A 53 2.69 2.17 27.63
C VAL A 53 1.46 3.05 27.87
N ALA A 54 1.49 4.30 27.39
CA ALA A 54 0.44 5.26 27.69
C ALA A 54 -0.05 5.98 26.40
N PRO A 55 -1.13 5.50 25.76
CA PRO A 55 -1.70 6.13 24.58
C PRO A 55 -2.35 7.48 24.92
N ARG A 56 -2.23 8.45 24.02
CA ARG A 56 -2.80 9.81 24.15
C ARG A 56 -3.62 10.11 22.91
N HIS A 57 -4.95 10.13 23.05
CA HIS A 57 -5.85 10.54 21.97
C HIS A 57 -5.65 12.03 21.68
N LEU A 58 -5.34 12.39 20.43
CA LEU A 58 -5.00 13.77 20.06
C LEU A 58 -6.22 14.68 19.93
N ASN A 59 -7.39 14.13 19.63
CA ASN A 59 -8.61 14.89 19.29
C ASN A 59 -9.69 14.75 20.37
N LYS A 60 -9.31 14.86 21.65
CA LYS A 60 -10.22 14.69 22.81
C LYS A 60 -11.38 15.70 22.88
N HIS A 61 -11.36 16.70 22.01
CA HIS A 61 -12.41 17.72 21.91
C HIS A 61 -13.60 17.26 21.08
N ILE A 62 -13.47 16.16 20.32
CA ILE A 62 -14.54 15.62 19.47
C ILE A 62 -15.58 14.92 20.34
N ASP A 63 -16.85 15.22 20.09
CA ASP A 63 -17.99 14.45 20.61
C ASP A 63 -18.52 13.49 19.53
N TYR A 64 -18.08 12.24 19.60
CA TYR A 64 -18.46 11.20 18.64
C TYR A 64 -19.93 10.76 18.74
N SER A 65 -20.69 11.24 19.73
CA SER A 65 -22.14 11.01 19.79
C SER A 65 -22.92 11.90 18.81
N HIS A 66 -22.26 12.86 18.17
CA HIS A 66 -22.85 13.80 17.24
C HIS A 66 -22.16 13.78 15.88
N CYS A 67 -22.91 13.47 14.83
CA CYS A 67 -22.48 13.65 13.44
C CYS A 67 -23.69 14.15 12.61
N CYS A 68 -23.54 15.00 11.60
CA CYS A 68 -22.30 15.52 11.02
C CYS A 68 -22.47 17.00 10.69
N ALA A 69 -21.60 17.86 11.24
CA ALA A 69 -21.61 19.29 10.94
C ALA A 69 -21.05 19.57 9.54
N ALA A 70 -21.53 20.62 8.87
CA ALA A 70 -20.94 21.06 7.60
C ALA A 70 -19.46 21.44 7.78
N SER A 71 -18.60 21.07 6.83
CA SER A 71 -17.19 21.47 6.81
C SER A 71 -17.01 22.67 5.88
N PRO A 72 -16.21 23.70 6.24
CA PRO A 72 -15.37 23.79 7.44
C PRO A 72 -16.17 24.09 8.72
N ASN A 73 -15.71 23.58 9.86
CA ASN A 73 -16.27 23.88 11.18
C ASN A 73 -15.19 23.99 12.29
N PRO A 74 -15.50 24.62 13.44
CA PRO A 74 -14.52 24.86 14.50
C PRO A 74 -13.99 23.62 15.22
N GLU A 75 -14.69 22.48 15.17
CA GLU A 75 -14.24 21.21 15.75
C GLU A 75 -13.16 20.59 14.85
N ASN A 76 -13.47 20.48 13.56
CA ASN A 76 -12.56 20.06 12.49
C ASN A 76 -11.24 20.85 12.49
N ASP A 77 -11.32 22.17 12.65
CA ASP A 77 -10.14 23.03 12.66
C ASP A 77 -9.17 22.74 13.82
N ARG A 78 -9.60 22.08 14.90
CA ARG A 78 -8.74 21.68 16.02
C ARG A 78 -8.16 20.28 15.87
N SER A 79 -8.62 19.50 14.91
CA SER A 79 -8.21 18.10 14.76
C SER A 79 -6.84 17.93 14.12
N LEU A 80 -6.15 16.89 14.56
CA LEU A 80 -4.88 16.38 14.03
C LEU A 80 -5.09 14.92 13.62
N ALA A 81 -4.99 14.66 12.32
CA ALA A 81 -5.16 13.36 11.70
C ALA A 81 -3.82 12.81 11.20
N PHE A 82 -3.63 11.50 11.36
CA PHE A 82 -2.49 10.75 10.82
C PHE A 82 -1.13 11.33 11.28
N PRO A 83 -0.85 11.29 12.60
CA PRO A 83 0.44 11.71 13.13
C PRO A 83 1.53 10.83 12.52
N SER A 84 2.61 11.45 12.05
CA SER A 84 3.70 10.76 11.35
C SER A 84 5.07 11.19 11.89
N GLY A 85 5.73 12.14 11.24
CA GLY A 85 7.02 12.67 11.66
C GLY A 85 6.96 13.34 13.03
N LEU A 86 7.95 13.06 13.87
CA LEU A 86 8.10 13.60 15.22
C LEU A 86 9.48 14.26 15.38
N ALA A 87 9.53 15.44 15.99
CA ALA A 87 10.78 16.09 16.39
C ALA A 87 10.67 16.64 17.82
N VAL A 88 11.66 16.35 18.67
CA VAL A 88 11.71 16.82 20.06
C VAL A 88 12.86 17.80 20.22
N THR A 89 12.63 18.88 20.96
CA THR A 89 13.69 19.85 21.30
C THR A 89 14.78 19.23 22.18
N ALA A 90 15.99 19.76 22.12
CA ALA A 90 17.16 19.28 22.86
C ALA A 90 16.95 19.31 24.39
N ASN A 91 16.16 20.27 24.88
CA ASN A 91 15.74 20.34 26.29
C ASN A 91 14.59 19.39 26.65
N GLY A 92 14.07 18.62 25.68
CA GLY A 92 13.00 17.65 25.88
C GLY A 92 11.62 18.23 26.20
N ALA A 93 11.42 19.55 26.11
CA ALA A 93 10.20 20.22 26.58
C ALA A 93 9.08 20.30 25.52
N THR A 94 9.44 20.30 24.22
CA THR A 94 8.48 20.45 23.12
C THR A 94 8.59 19.29 22.14
N LEU A 95 7.44 18.77 21.72
CA LEU A 95 7.29 17.78 20.66
C LEU A 95 6.51 18.41 19.49
N TYR A 96 7.12 18.42 18.30
CA TYR A 96 6.49 18.74 17.03
C TYR A 96 6.02 17.47 16.34
N VAL A 97 4.83 17.51 15.76
CA VAL A 97 4.13 16.36 15.17
C VAL A 97 3.57 16.73 13.81
N ALA A 98 4.02 16.08 12.75
CA ALA A 98 3.41 16.23 11.43
C ALA A 98 2.06 15.50 11.40
N ALA A 99 0.96 16.23 11.16
CA ALA A 99 -0.38 15.66 11.02
C ALA A 99 -0.76 15.64 9.54
N LEU A 100 -0.46 14.52 8.88
CA LEU A 100 -0.58 14.35 7.43
C LEU A 100 -1.97 14.72 6.93
N GLY A 101 -3.03 14.29 7.62
CA GLY A 101 -4.40 14.52 7.17
C GLY A 101 -4.97 15.89 7.51
N SER A 102 -4.25 16.70 8.28
CA SER A 102 -4.74 18.01 8.75
C SER A 102 -4.04 19.20 8.12
N GLY A 103 -2.95 18.99 7.37
CA GLY A 103 -2.17 20.07 6.76
C GLY A 103 -1.48 20.97 7.80
N LYS A 104 -1.12 20.40 8.96
CA LYS A 104 -0.59 21.15 10.12
C LYS A 104 0.53 20.39 10.81
N VAL A 105 1.35 21.13 11.56
CA VAL A 105 2.22 20.60 12.61
C VAL A 105 1.56 20.85 13.97
N GLY A 106 1.32 19.80 14.74
CA GLY A 106 0.93 19.92 16.16
C GLY A 106 2.14 20.20 17.04
N VAL A 107 1.99 21.08 18.03
CA VAL A 107 3.03 21.47 18.99
C VAL A 107 2.58 21.10 20.39
N PHE A 108 3.29 20.19 21.05
CA PHE A 108 2.92 19.68 22.36
C PHE A 108 4.00 20.00 23.40
N SER A 109 3.59 20.46 24.58
CA SER A 109 4.42 20.31 25.77
C SER A 109 4.55 18.83 26.09
N THR A 110 5.78 18.31 26.18
CA THR A 110 6.01 16.90 26.52
C THR A 110 5.47 16.55 27.90
N ALA A 111 5.59 17.47 28.87
CA ALA A 111 5.02 17.29 30.20
C ALA A 111 3.49 17.12 30.18
N GLN A 112 2.78 17.96 29.42
CA GLN A 112 1.32 17.87 29.29
C GLN A 112 0.90 16.62 28.51
N LEU A 113 1.64 16.26 27.46
CA LEU A 113 1.38 15.05 26.69
C LEU A 113 1.57 13.79 27.55
N GLU A 114 2.65 13.74 28.33
CA GLU A 114 2.94 12.62 29.24
C GLU A 114 1.89 12.47 30.33
N ALA A 115 1.46 13.59 30.92
CA ALA A 115 0.40 13.66 31.93
C ALA A 115 -1.03 13.55 31.36
N ASP A 116 -1.17 13.56 30.03
CA ASP A 116 -2.45 13.60 29.31
C ASP A 116 -3.33 14.83 29.58
N THR A 117 -2.73 15.95 29.98
CA THR A 117 -3.42 17.19 30.40
C THR A 117 -3.51 18.27 29.30
N PHE A 118 -2.96 18.01 28.11
CA PHE A 118 -3.08 18.96 27.00
C PHE A 118 -4.53 19.08 26.52
N VAL A 119 -4.88 20.28 26.07
CA VAL A 119 -6.18 20.59 25.46
C VAL A 119 -5.97 20.88 23.97
N PRO A 120 -6.64 20.17 23.04
CA PRO A 120 -6.55 20.46 21.61
C PRO A 120 -6.93 21.91 21.29
N SER A 121 -6.07 22.61 20.56
CA SER A 121 -6.26 24.02 20.23
C SER A 121 -5.47 24.40 18.99
N THR A 122 -6.04 25.26 18.14
CA THR A 122 -5.37 25.84 16.97
C THR A 122 -4.17 26.70 17.34
N ALA A 123 -4.14 27.25 18.56
CA ALA A 123 -2.98 28.02 19.05
C ALA A 123 -1.70 27.18 19.22
N ASN A 124 -1.86 25.85 19.33
CA ASN A 124 -0.76 24.89 19.44
C ASN A 124 -0.56 24.11 18.12
N GLN A 125 -0.98 24.70 17.00
CA GLN A 125 -0.91 24.09 15.68
C GLN A 125 -0.40 25.10 14.66
N ILE A 126 0.49 24.65 13.79
CA ILE A 126 1.11 25.49 12.76
C ILE A 126 0.62 24.97 11.40
N PRO A 127 -0.26 25.71 10.69
CA PRO A 127 -0.64 25.36 9.33
C PRO A 127 0.57 25.38 8.39
N VAL A 128 0.60 24.47 7.42
CA VAL A 128 1.60 24.46 6.34
C VAL A 128 0.91 24.46 4.98
N SER A 129 1.33 25.37 4.11
CA SER A 129 0.65 25.68 2.84
C SER A 129 0.69 24.53 1.82
N GLY A 130 1.74 23.71 1.84
CA GLY A 130 1.91 22.60 0.89
C GLY A 130 1.05 21.35 1.18
N GLY A 131 0.43 21.25 2.36
CA GLY A 131 -0.42 20.12 2.74
C GLY A 131 0.31 18.78 2.90
N GLY A 132 -0.37 17.79 3.50
CA GLY A 132 0.21 16.45 3.69
C GLY A 132 1.59 16.44 4.38
N PRO A 133 1.79 17.10 5.53
CA PRO A 133 3.08 17.09 6.21
C PRO A 133 3.42 15.68 6.70
N THR A 134 4.66 15.25 6.50
CA THR A 134 5.08 13.86 6.84
C THR A 134 6.41 13.77 7.60
N GLY A 135 7.42 14.53 7.18
CA GLY A 135 8.75 14.54 7.80
C GLY A 135 9.05 15.88 8.45
N LEU A 136 9.79 15.84 9.56
CA LEU A 136 10.20 17.02 10.33
C LEU A 136 11.71 17.00 10.57
N VAL A 137 12.37 18.14 10.40
CA VAL A 137 13.76 18.38 10.84
C VAL A 137 13.79 19.69 11.61
N LEU A 138 14.20 19.63 12.86
CA LEU A 138 14.29 20.78 13.76
C LEU A 138 15.73 21.32 13.81
N ASP A 139 15.89 22.61 13.51
CA ASP A 139 17.12 23.38 13.67
C ASP A 139 16.88 24.44 14.76
N GLU A 140 17.28 24.14 15.99
CA GLU A 140 17.04 25.01 17.15
C GLU A 140 17.88 26.28 17.13
N ASP A 141 19.10 26.21 16.59
CA ASP A 141 20.03 27.35 16.52
C ASP A 141 19.47 28.45 15.61
N ARG A 142 18.88 28.04 14.48
CA ARG A 142 18.20 28.96 13.55
C ARG A 142 16.75 29.20 13.88
N ARG A 143 16.19 28.46 14.86
CA ARG A 143 14.76 28.47 15.23
C ARG A 143 13.86 28.13 14.04
N GLN A 144 14.29 27.14 13.26
CA GLN A 144 13.61 26.70 12.05
C GLN A 144 13.16 25.25 12.18
N LEU A 145 11.94 24.97 11.74
CA LEU A 145 11.43 23.63 11.53
C LEU A 145 11.19 23.45 10.03
N TYR A 146 11.87 22.48 9.43
CA TYR A 146 11.66 22.09 8.03
C TYR A 146 10.64 20.96 7.98
N VAL A 147 9.59 21.16 7.21
CA VAL A 147 8.45 20.24 7.10
C VAL A 147 8.32 19.78 5.66
N MET A 148 8.44 18.47 5.42
CA MET A 148 8.19 17.90 4.10
C MET A 148 6.68 17.78 3.86
N THR A 149 6.19 18.43 2.80
CA THR A 149 4.78 18.41 2.35
C THR A 149 4.64 17.49 1.14
N ARG A 150 3.71 16.52 1.22
CA ARG A 150 3.56 15.46 0.19
C ARG A 150 2.41 15.66 -0.77
N PHE A 151 1.56 16.68 -0.55
CA PHE A 151 0.51 17.00 -1.50
C PHE A 151 1.05 17.81 -2.67
N ASP A 152 2.05 18.67 -2.44
CA ASP A 152 2.72 19.45 -3.48
C ASP A 152 4.21 19.11 -3.68
N ASP A 153 4.74 18.15 -2.92
CA ASP A 153 6.15 17.77 -2.87
C ASP A 153 7.08 18.96 -2.63
N GLY A 154 6.94 19.57 -1.45
CA GLY A 154 7.69 20.74 -1.02
C GLY A 154 8.31 20.62 0.36
N ILE A 155 9.03 21.67 0.74
CA ILE A 155 9.58 21.89 2.07
C ILE A 155 9.04 23.23 2.57
N SER A 156 8.20 23.16 3.60
CA SER A 156 7.77 24.34 4.35
C SER A 156 8.81 24.66 5.44
N ILE A 157 9.18 25.93 5.56
CA ILE A 157 10.12 26.44 6.55
C ILE A 157 9.33 27.21 7.59
N VAL A 158 9.31 26.72 8.83
CA VAL A 158 8.53 27.27 9.93
C VAL A 158 9.45 27.96 10.93
N ASP A 159 9.13 29.19 11.33
CA ASP A 159 9.75 29.84 12.48
C ASP A 159 9.10 29.32 13.76
N THR A 160 9.89 28.68 14.62
CA THR A 160 9.39 28.00 15.83
C THR A 160 9.06 28.95 16.97
N ARG A 161 9.47 30.21 16.91
CA ARG A 161 9.11 31.25 17.89
C ARG A 161 7.80 31.93 17.50
N ALA A 162 7.65 32.28 16.22
CA ALA A 162 6.43 32.87 15.69
C ALA A 162 5.30 31.83 15.56
N GLY A 163 5.64 30.54 15.42
CA GLY A 163 4.67 29.48 15.18
C GLY A 163 4.03 29.58 13.80
N ALA A 164 4.82 29.98 12.79
CA ALA A 164 4.30 30.29 11.46
C ALA A 164 5.26 29.83 10.36
N GLU A 165 4.69 29.41 9.23
CA GLU A 165 5.43 29.20 7.99
C GLU A 165 5.97 30.55 7.47
N THR A 166 7.28 30.62 7.24
CA THR A 166 7.98 31.83 6.75
C THR A 166 8.41 31.71 5.29
N ALA A 167 8.58 30.50 4.79
CA ALA A 167 8.90 30.23 3.40
C ALA A 167 8.46 28.83 2.98
N HIS A 168 8.29 28.63 1.68
CA HIS A 168 7.94 27.35 1.09
C HIS A 168 8.76 27.13 -0.17
N VAL A 169 9.41 25.98 -0.30
CA VAL A 169 10.23 25.62 -1.47
C VAL A 169 9.73 24.30 -2.05
N ARG A 170 9.23 24.33 -3.28
CA ARG A 170 8.87 23.11 -4.00
C ARG A 170 10.10 22.34 -4.42
N MET A 171 10.05 21.02 -4.26
CA MET A 171 11.05 20.12 -4.79
C MET A 171 10.75 19.83 -6.27
N HIS A 172 11.75 19.32 -6.99
CA HIS A 172 11.47 18.73 -8.30
C HIS A 172 10.52 17.55 -8.12
N ASN A 173 9.37 17.62 -8.79
CA ASN A 173 8.36 16.57 -8.76
C ASN A 173 8.11 16.03 -10.18
N PRO A 174 8.52 14.78 -10.46
CA PRO A 174 8.29 14.17 -11.75
C PRO A 174 6.95 13.46 -11.88
N GLU A 175 6.17 13.44 -10.81
CA GLU A 175 4.83 12.89 -10.83
C GLU A 175 3.93 13.74 -11.71
N PRO A 176 3.07 13.12 -12.52
CA PRO A 176 2.20 13.86 -13.39
C PRO A 176 1.03 14.49 -12.60
N PRO A 177 0.40 15.53 -13.18
CA PRO A 177 -0.62 16.32 -12.48
C PRO A 177 -1.78 15.50 -11.89
N SER A 178 -2.16 14.38 -12.52
CA SER A 178 -3.23 13.52 -12.03
C SER A 178 -2.94 12.90 -10.66
N ILE A 179 -1.67 12.56 -10.40
CA ILE A 179 -1.23 12.02 -9.11
C ILE A 179 -1.24 13.12 -8.05
N VAL A 180 -0.63 14.26 -8.37
CA VAL A 180 -0.49 15.41 -7.44
C VAL A 180 -1.86 15.96 -7.05
N THR A 181 -2.77 16.09 -8.02
CA THR A 181 -4.13 16.60 -7.79
C THR A 181 -4.99 15.62 -6.98
N GLY A 182 -4.93 14.33 -7.32
CA GLY A 182 -5.82 13.32 -6.74
C GLY A 182 -5.39 12.77 -5.37
N ARG A 183 -4.08 12.77 -5.06
CA ARG A 183 -3.58 12.11 -3.82
C ARG A 183 -4.20 12.64 -2.54
N ARG A 184 -4.55 13.93 -2.49
CA ARG A 184 -5.10 14.54 -1.28
C ARG A 184 -6.39 13.86 -0.83
N PHE A 185 -7.23 13.35 -1.75
CA PHE A 185 -8.51 12.75 -1.39
C PHE A 185 -8.38 11.46 -0.57
N LEU A 186 -7.22 10.79 -0.64
CA LEU A 186 -6.92 9.64 0.22
C LEU A 186 -6.61 10.06 1.66
N TYR A 187 -5.97 11.22 1.85
CA TYR A 187 -5.31 11.59 3.12
C TYR A 187 -5.90 12.80 3.83
N ASP A 188 -6.54 13.74 3.13
CA ASP A 188 -7.00 15.03 3.67
C ASP A 188 -8.25 14.84 4.53
N ALA A 189 -8.04 14.57 5.82
CA ALA A 189 -9.10 14.39 6.81
C ALA A 189 -9.87 15.70 7.05
N LYS A 190 -9.18 16.85 7.02
CA LYS A 190 -9.82 18.17 7.13
C LYS A 190 -10.95 18.33 6.11
N PHE A 191 -10.70 17.89 4.89
CA PHE A 191 -11.68 17.90 3.80
C PHE A 191 -12.66 16.71 3.87
N SER A 192 -12.19 15.50 4.12
CA SER A 192 -12.96 14.27 3.89
C SER A 192 -13.90 13.84 5.03
N SER A 193 -13.79 14.42 6.22
CA SER A 193 -14.67 14.14 7.37
C SER A 193 -15.16 15.41 8.07
N SER A 194 -16.31 15.34 8.75
CA SER A 194 -16.81 16.47 9.54
C SER A 194 -15.97 16.75 10.77
N HIS A 195 -15.40 15.72 11.42
CA HIS A 195 -14.54 15.88 12.60
C HIS A 195 -13.08 16.20 12.25
N GLY A 196 -12.65 16.03 10.99
CA GLY A 196 -11.29 16.38 10.55
C GLY A 196 -10.19 15.42 11.01
N ASP A 197 -10.56 14.24 11.50
CA ASP A 197 -9.69 13.23 12.12
C ASP A 197 -9.54 11.94 11.30
N SER A 198 -10.43 11.72 10.33
CA SER A 198 -10.55 10.50 9.54
C SER A 198 -10.60 10.79 8.03
N ALA A 199 -10.09 9.85 7.24
CA ALA A 199 -10.09 9.85 5.78
C ALA A 199 -10.03 8.40 5.28
N CYS A 200 -10.04 8.17 3.97
CA CYS A 200 -9.85 6.83 3.40
C CYS A 200 -8.56 6.15 3.90
N ALA A 201 -7.49 6.94 4.17
CA ALA A 201 -6.23 6.47 4.72
C ALA A 201 -6.31 5.91 6.16
N SER A 202 -7.42 6.10 6.88
CA SER A 202 -7.63 5.53 8.21
C SER A 202 -7.59 4.00 8.20
N CYS A 203 -8.27 3.38 7.22
CA CYS A 203 -8.23 1.93 6.99
C CYS A 203 -7.23 1.56 5.89
N HIS A 204 -7.15 2.38 4.83
CA HIS A 204 -6.22 2.17 3.72
C HIS A 204 -4.87 2.85 3.96
N VAL A 205 -4.17 2.42 5.02
CA VAL A 205 -2.91 3.02 5.50
C VAL A 205 -1.88 3.10 4.37
N PHE A 206 -1.55 4.33 3.92
CA PHE A 206 -0.71 4.60 2.74
C PHE A 206 -1.16 3.84 1.47
N GLY A 207 -2.47 3.80 1.26
CA GLY A 207 -3.13 3.08 0.17
C GLY A 207 -3.14 1.55 0.34
N ASP A 208 -2.65 1.03 1.47
CA ASP A 208 -2.63 -0.41 1.76
C ASP A 208 -3.82 -0.84 2.60
N PHE A 209 -3.62 -1.71 3.60
CA PHE A 209 -4.63 -2.22 4.51
C PHE A 209 -4.13 -2.16 5.95
N ASP A 210 -5.06 -2.02 6.89
CA ASP A 210 -4.84 -1.95 8.34
C ASP A 210 -4.69 -3.32 9.03
N SER A 211 -4.87 -4.42 8.28
CA SER A 211 -4.88 -5.80 8.78
C SER A 211 -6.03 -6.13 9.72
N LEU A 212 -7.15 -5.41 9.64
CA LEU A 212 -8.37 -5.64 10.42
C LEU A 212 -9.52 -6.09 9.53
N ALA A 213 -10.47 -6.81 10.13
CA ALA A 213 -11.79 -7.05 9.54
C ALA A 213 -12.84 -6.12 10.15
N TRP A 214 -13.77 -5.69 9.29
CA TRP A 214 -14.78 -4.70 9.59
C TRP A 214 -16.16 -5.19 9.17
N ASP A 215 -17.14 -5.08 10.05
CA ASP A 215 -18.55 -5.36 9.71
C ASP A 215 -19.25 -4.07 9.26
N LEU A 216 -18.91 -3.63 8.05
CA LEU A 216 -19.45 -2.42 7.44
C LEU A 216 -20.74 -2.71 6.64
N GLY A 217 -21.62 -3.61 7.11
CA GLY A 217 -22.97 -3.69 6.53
C GLY A 217 -23.69 -2.35 6.67
N ASN A 218 -24.75 -2.11 5.90
CA ASN A 218 -25.62 -0.94 6.10
C ASN A 218 -27.07 -1.40 6.33
N PRO A 219 -27.55 -1.48 7.57
CA PRO A 219 -28.91 -1.92 7.88
C PRO A 219 -30.02 -1.09 7.25
N ASP A 220 -29.73 0.17 6.89
CA ASP A 220 -30.65 1.08 6.20
C ASP A 220 -30.59 0.95 4.67
N GLY A 221 -29.69 0.11 4.16
CA GLY A 221 -29.46 -0.13 2.75
C GLY A 221 -30.51 -1.02 2.09
N LYS A 222 -30.47 -1.08 0.75
CA LYS A 222 -31.36 -1.93 -0.06
C LYS A 222 -30.57 -3.08 -0.67
N VAL A 223 -31.27 -4.19 -0.93
CA VAL A 223 -30.76 -5.23 -1.81
C VAL A 223 -30.63 -4.66 -3.22
N ILE A 224 -29.51 -4.94 -3.88
CA ILE A 224 -29.26 -4.55 -5.27
C ILE A 224 -28.82 -5.76 -6.09
N ASP A 225 -28.96 -5.67 -7.41
CA ASP A 225 -28.59 -6.74 -8.32
C ASP A 225 -27.05 -6.92 -8.38
N ASN A 226 -26.62 -8.18 -8.48
CA ASN A 226 -25.27 -8.55 -8.84
C ASN A 226 -25.21 -8.86 -10.34
N PRO A 227 -24.69 -7.96 -11.18
CA PRO A 227 -24.74 -8.11 -12.62
C PRO A 227 -23.80 -9.21 -13.17
N GLY A 228 -22.98 -9.83 -12.32
CA GLY A 228 -21.92 -10.73 -12.78
C GLY A 228 -20.89 -9.99 -13.63
N PRO A 229 -20.19 -10.67 -14.56
CA PRO A 229 -20.33 -12.08 -14.90
C PRO A 229 -19.70 -13.01 -13.86
N PHE A 230 -20.06 -14.30 -13.89
CA PHE A 230 -19.63 -15.31 -12.92
C PHE A 230 -18.69 -16.35 -13.52
N ASN A 231 -17.71 -16.82 -12.73
CA ASN A 231 -16.81 -17.92 -13.07
C ASN A 231 -17.49 -19.29 -12.94
N SER A 232 -18.48 -19.39 -12.07
CA SER A 232 -19.13 -20.63 -11.67
C SER A 232 -20.63 -20.61 -11.98
N THR A 233 -21.23 -21.79 -11.98
CA THR A 233 -22.69 -21.89 -11.92
C THR A 233 -23.20 -21.29 -10.62
N LEU A 234 -24.39 -20.68 -10.66
CA LEU A 234 -25.02 -20.06 -9.48
C LEU A 234 -25.77 -21.10 -8.66
N VAL A 235 -25.05 -22.11 -8.18
CA VAL A 235 -25.57 -23.17 -7.31
C VAL A 235 -24.67 -23.27 -6.09
N ASN A 236 -25.28 -23.23 -4.91
CA ASN A 236 -24.60 -23.53 -3.67
C ASN A 236 -24.38 -25.03 -3.59
N ILE A 237 -23.17 -25.49 -3.88
CA ILE A 237 -22.85 -26.93 -3.95
C ILE A 237 -22.90 -27.64 -2.60
N VAL A 238 -22.97 -26.91 -1.48
CA VAL A 238 -23.18 -27.49 -0.14
C VAL A 238 -24.66 -27.82 0.08
N THR A 239 -25.57 -26.99 -0.42
CA THR A 239 -27.03 -27.15 -0.20
C THR A 239 -27.78 -27.68 -1.42
N GLY A 240 -27.15 -27.67 -2.60
CA GLY A 240 -27.76 -27.95 -3.90
C GLY A 240 -28.73 -26.87 -4.39
N GLN A 241 -28.90 -25.76 -3.66
CA GLN A 241 -29.87 -24.72 -4.00
C GLN A 241 -29.30 -23.67 -4.96
N PRO A 242 -30.13 -23.07 -5.83
CA PRO A 242 -29.74 -21.90 -6.61
C PRO A 242 -29.27 -20.76 -5.70
N MET A 243 -28.27 -20.01 -6.17
CA MET A 243 -27.85 -18.77 -5.54
C MET A 243 -28.41 -17.58 -6.30
N GLU A 244 -29.10 -16.70 -5.60
CA GLU A 244 -29.58 -15.47 -6.19
C GLU A 244 -28.42 -14.49 -6.42
N PRO A 245 -28.26 -13.93 -7.63
CA PRO A 245 -27.22 -12.95 -7.93
C PRO A 245 -27.63 -11.58 -7.39
N ILE A 246 -27.60 -11.42 -6.08
CA ILE A 246 -27.94 -10.18 -5.38
C ILE A 246 -26.85 -9.80 -4.38
N PHE A 247 -26.79 -8.51 -4.04
CA PHE A 247 -25.99 -7.98 -2.94
C PHE A 247 -26.92 -7.53 -1.82
N HIS A 248 -26.91 -8.29 -0.72
CA HIS A 248 -27.60 -7.90 0.50
C HIS A 248 -26.81 -6.78 1.22
N PRO A 249 -27.48 -5.77 1.80
CA PRO A 249 -26.80 -4.64 2.41
C PRO A 249 -26.07 -5.01 3.71
N MET A 250 -26.49 -6.08 4.38
CA MET A 250 -25.74 -6.72 5.47
C MET A 250 -24.70 -7.66 4.89
N LYS A 251 -23.43 -7.25 4.96
CA LYS A 251 -22.32 -7.94 4.30
C LYS A 251 -21.53 -8.89 5.20
N GLY A 252 -21.54 -8.62 6.51
CA GLY A 252 -20.70 -9.30 7.49
C GLY A 252 -19.26 -8.79 7.48
N PRO A 253 -18.41 -9.33 8.37
CA PRO A 253 -17.03 -8.90 8.50
C PRO A 253 -16.22 -9.11 7.23
N MET A 254 -15.48 -8.07 6.83
CA MET A 254 -14.55 -8.12 5.70
C MET A 254 -13.25 -7.38 6.04
N ALA A 255 -12.13 -8.01 5.75
CA ALA A 255 -10.79 -7.47 5.87
C ALA A 255 -10.59 -6.30 4.91
N THR A 256 -9.90 -5.24 5.34
CA THR A 256 -9.55 -4.14 4.44
C THR A 256 -8.74 -4.65 3.25
N GLN A 257 -9.16 -4.31 2.03
CA GLN A 257 -8.37 -4.57 0.82
C GLN A 257 -7.42 -3.40 0.55
N SER A 258 -6.28 -3.68 -0.06
CA SER A 258 -5.37 -2.63 -0.53
C SER A 258 -6.01 -1.84 -1.67
N LEU A 259 -5.76 -0.54 -1.75
CA LEU A 259 -6.11 0.27 -2.92
C LEU A 259 -5.06 0.16 -4.03
N ARG A 260 -3.95 -0.57 -3.79
CA ARG A 260 -2.89 -0.76 -4.78
C ARG A 260 -3.32 -1.75 -5.86
N GLY A 261 -3.02 -1.42 -7.11
CA GLY A 261 -3.20 -2.31 -8.26
C GLY A 261 -4.66 -2.57 -8.62
N MET A 262 -5.58 -1.67 -8.31
CA MET A 262 -7.00 -1.86 -8.61
C MET A 262 -7.32 -1.94 -10.11
N ALA A 263 -6.54 -1.26 -10.96
CA ALA A 263 -6.75 -1.28 -12.42
C ALA A 263 -6.74 -2.69 -13.01
N ASN A 264 -7.63 -2.96 -13.97
CA ASN A 264 -7.86 -4.22 -14.69
C ASN A 264 -8.45 -5.38 -13.85
N HIS A 265 -8.96 -5.12 -12.65
CA HIS A 265 -9.49 -6.14 -11.73
C HIS A 265 -11.01 -6.11 -11.58
N GLY A 266 -11.69 -5.31 -12.40
CA GLY A 266 -13.13 -5.15 -12.50
C GLY A 266 -13.78 -4.51 -11.27
N PRO A 267 -14.85 -5.10 -10.73
CA PRO A 267 -15.60 -4.47 -9.66
C PRO A 267 -14.77 -4.44 -8.36
N MET A 268 -15.13 -3.55 -7.44
CA MET A 268 -14.42 -3.31 -6.19
C MET A 268 -15.18 -3.86 -4.99
N HIS A 269 -14.51 -3.91 -3.83
CA HIS A 269 -14.83 -4.75 -2.65
C HIS A 269 -14.68 -6.26 -2.88
N TRP A 270 -14.71 -7.02 -1.78
CA TRP A 270 -14.71 -8.49 -1.78
C TRP A 270 -15.85 -9.10 -2.60
N ARG A 271 -17.04 -8.51 -2.55
CA ARG A 271 -18.21 -9.04 -3.26
C ARG A 271 -18.30 -8.56 -4.71
N GLY A 272 -17.59 -7.49 -5.06
CA GLY A 272 -17.79 -6.81 -6.34
C GLY A 272 -19.05 -5.94 -6.39
N ASP A 273 -19.56 -5.49 -5.24
CA ASP A 273 -20.78 -4.69 -5.11
C ASP A 273 -20.59 -3.20 -5.44
N ARG A 274 -19.34 -2.78 -5.63
CA ARG A 274 -19.01 -1.51 -6.27
C ARG A 274 -18.65 -1.81 -7.72
N THR A 275 -19.61 -1.62 -8.63
CA THR A 275 -19.50 -2.06 -10.03
C THR A 275 -20.17 -1.07 -10.98
N GLY A 276 -19.63 -0.96 -12.20
CA GLY A 276 -20.29 -0.28 -13.33
C GLY A 276 -21.25 -1.20 -14.11
N GLY A 277 -21.30 -2.50 -13.79
CA GLY A 277 -22.11 -3.49 -14.52
C GLY A 277 -23.62 -3.30 -14.42
N ASN A 278 -24.07 -2.51 -13.44
CA ASN A 278 -25.47 -2.09 -13.32
C ASN A 278 -25.82 -0.90 -14.23
N ASP A 279 -24.81 -0.22 -14.77
CA ASP A 279 -24.97 0.99 -15.59
C ASP A 279 -24.70 0.73 -17.08
N ALA A 280 -23.84 -0.25 -17.40
CA ALA A 280 -23.45 -0.56 -18.78
C ALA A 280 -23.11 -2.06 -18.98
N PRO A 281 -23.21 -2.58 -20.22
CA PRO A 281 -22.80 -3.94 -20.55
C PRO A 281 -21.33 -4.23 -20.22
N SER A 282 -21.07 -5.43 -19.70
CA SER A 282 -19.73 -5.84 -19.27
C SER A 282 -18.88 -6.37 -20.41
N ALA A 283 -17.72 -5.75 -20.65
CA ALA A 283 -16.69 -6.22 -21.57
C ALA A 283 -15.30 -5.80 -21.08
N GLN A 284 -14.32 -6.71 -21.15
CA GLN A 284 -12.92 -6.37 -20.88
C GLN A 284 -12.30 -5.71 -22.13
N PRO A 285 -11.45 -4.67 -21.97
CA PRO A 285 -11.25 -3.86 -20.77
C PRO A 285 -12.28 -2.73 -20.61
N ASP A 286 -12.37 -2.18 -19.40
CA ASP A 286 -12.92 -0.85 -19.11
C ASP A 286 -14.42 -0.64 -19.48
N SER A 287 -15.27 -1.68 -19.41
CA SER A 287 -16.73 -1.55 -19.63
C SER A 287 -17.56 -2.37 -18.64
N GLY A 288 -18.67 -1.78 -18.17
CA GLY A 288 -19.62 -2.42 -17.25
C GLY A 288 -18.94 -2.89 -15.96
N THR A 289 -19.05 -4.17 -15.63
CA THR A 289 -18.37 -4.76 -14.45
C THR A 289 -16.85 -4.61 -14.52
N PHE A 290 -16.28 -4.48 -15.71
CA PHE A 290 -14.85 -4.33 -15.92
C PHE A 290 -14.40 -2.86 -16.04
N ASP A 291 -15.27 -1.89 -15.74
CA ASP A 291 -14.90 -0.48 -15.63
C ASP A 291 -14.52 -0.13 -14.17
N GLU A 292 -13.22 -0.13 -13.87
CA GLU A 292 -12.73 0.18 -12.53
C GLU A 292 -12.98 1.64 -12.12
N ARG A 293 -13.10 2.56 -13.08
CA ARG A 293 -13.40 3.97 -12.79
C ARG A 293 -14.85 4.12 -12.36
N ALA A 294 -15.79 3.48 -13.07
CA ALA A 294 -17.18 3.43 -12.67
C ALA A 294 -17.33 2.73 -11.30
N ALA A 295 -16.64 1.62 -11.09
CA ALA A 295 -16.62 0.91 -9.81
C ALA A 295 -16.09 1.78 -8.66
N PHE A 296 -14.97 2.48 -8.85
CA PHE A 296 -14.38 3.34 -7.82
C PHE A 296 -15.28 4.55 -7.49
N ALA A 297 -15.97 5.11 -8.49
CA ALA A 297 -16.92 6.20 -8.27
C ALA A 297 -18.08 5.82 -7.32
N LYS A 298 -18.45 4.54 -7.23
CA LYS A 298 -19.50 4.06 -6.30
C LYS A 298 -19.11 4.18 -4.82
N PHE A 299 -17.84 4.47 -4.49
CA PHE A 299 -17.41 4.76 -3.12
C PHE A 299 -17.75 6.18 -2.65
N ASN A 300 -18.28 7.06 -3.50
CA ASN A 300 -18.56 8.44 -3.12
C ASN A 300 -19.51 8.56 -1.90
N GLY A 301 -20.44 7.61 -1.75
CA GLY A 301 -21.32 7.54 -0.58
C GLY A 301 -20.57 7.33 0.75
N ALA A 302 -19.41 6.67 0.74
CA ALA A 302 -18.63 6.39 1.95
C ALA A 302 -18.06 7.66 2.62
N PHE A 303 -17.90 8.76 1.87
CA PHE A 303 -17.58 10.06 2.47
C PHE A 303 -18.66 10.47 3.48
N MET A 304 -19.92 10.21 3.18
CA MET A 304 -21.02 10.49 4.11
C MET A 304 -21.22 9.35 5.11
N ASP A 305 -21.41 8.13 4.60
CA ASP A 305 -21.87 6.97 5.38
C ASP A 305 -20.83 6.43 6.35
N LEU A 306 -19.54 6.67 6.10
CA LEU A 306 -18.45 6.16 6.93
C LEU A 306 -17.61 7.29 7.53
N LEU A 307 -17.08 8.19 6.69
CA LEU A 307 -16.24 9.31 7.16
C LEU A 307 -17.06 10.42 7.84
N GLY A 308 -18.40 10.36 7.76
CA GLY A 308 -19.26 11.34 8.40
C GLY A 308 -19.13 12.74 7.79
N ARG A 309 -18.77 12.88 6.52
CA ARG A 309 -18.87 14.17 5.81
C ARG A 309 -20.35 14.53 5.62
N HIS A 310 -20.64 15.83 5.61
CA HIS A 310 -21.99 16.35 5.40
C HIS A 310 -22.54 16.17 3.97
N GLU A 311 -21.68 15.94 2.99
CA GLU A 311 -22.03 15.72 1.58
C GLU A 311 -21.00 14.82 0.89
N THR A 312 -21.39 14.22 -0.24
CA THR A 312 -20.48 13.51 -1.14
C THR A 312 -19.53 14.46 -1.85
N LEU A 313 -18.44 13.94 -2.42
CA LEU A 313 -17.59 14.72 -3.31
C LEU A 313 -18.31 15.04 -4.62
N SER A 314 -17.94 16.15 -5.25
CA SER A 314 -18.36 16.46 -6.62
C SER A 314 -17.82 15.42 -7.61
N GLN A 315 -18.40 15.38 -8.82
CA GLN A 315 -17.94 14.47 -9.86
C GLN A 315 -16.48 14.73 -10.26
N GLU A 316 -16.06 15.99 -10.31
CA GLU A 316 -14.69 16.38 -10.66
C GLU A 316 -13.69 15.91 -9.61
N GLU A 317 -14.03 16.04 -8.32
CA GLU A 317 -13.20 15.58 -7.20
C GLU A 317 -13.09 14.05 -7.18
N MET A 318 -14.20 13.32 -7.35
CA MET A 318 -14.16 11.86 -7.47
C MET A 318 -13.38 11.40 -8.70
N ASN A 319 -13.46 12.14 -9.81
CA ASN A 319 -12.68 11.83 -11.00
C ASN A 319 -11.19 12.00 -10.75
N ALA A 320 -10.77 13.07 -10.08
CA ALA A 320 -9.38 13.29 -9.69
C ALA A 320 -8.88 12.22 -8.72
N PHE A 321 -9.72 11.78 -7.76
CA PHE A 321 -9.36 10.69 -6.87
C PHE A 321 -9.20 9.36 -7.62
N SER A 322 -10.13 9.05 -8.52
CA SER A 322 -10.09 7.87 -9.39
C SER A 322 -8.81 7.85 -10.25
N ASP A 323 -8.46 9.00 -10.85
CA ASP A 323 -7.24 9.14 -11.64
C ASP A 323 -6.00 8.82 -10.83
N PHE A 324 -5.88 9.35 -9.61
CA PHE A 324 -4.77 9.04 -8.74
C PHE A 324 -4.73 7.55 -8.35
N ILE A 325 -5.82 7.03 -7.79
CA ILE A 325 -5.78 5.75 -7.09
C ILE A 325 -5.62 4.56 -8.06
N LEU A 326 -6.19 4.64 -9.27
CA LEU A 326 -6.05 3.58 -10.27
C LEU A 326 -4.62 3.47 -10.85
N GLN A 327 -3.77 4.46 -10.57
CA GLN A 327 -2.36 4.46 -10.98
C GLN A 327 -1.44 3.90 -9.88
N VAL A 328 -1.93 3.76 -8.65
CA VAL A 328 -1.17 3.15 -7.56
C VAL A 328 -1.03 1.66 -7.83
N ARG A 329 0.19 1.14 -7.82
CA ARG A 329 0.51 -0.26 -8.13
C ARG A 329 1.15 -0.97 -6.94
N TYR A 330 1.10 -2.29 -6.95
CA TYR A 330 1.90 -3.08 -6.02
C TYR A 330 3.39 -2.97 -6.34
N PRO A 331 4.26 -2.90 -5.31
CA PRO A 331 5.68 -3.11 -5.49
C PRO A 331 5.95 -4.56 -5.90
N PRO A 332 7.18 -4.90 -6.34
CA PRO A 332 7.55 -6.27 -6.58
C PRO A 332 7.38 -7.13 -5.33
N ASN A 333 6.98 -8.40 -5.52
CA ASN A 333 6.84 -9.34 -4.43
C ASN A 333 8.23 -9.77 -3.93
N PRO A 334 8.57 -9.55 -2.63
CA PRO A 334 9.90 -9.82 -2.09
C PRO A 334 10.24 -11.32 -2.01
N ASN A 335 9.25 -12.21 -2.10
CA ASN A 335 9.47 -13.66 -2.14
C ASN A 335 9.84 -14.18 -3.53
N ARG A 336 9.80 -13.33 -4.56
CA ARG A 336 10.25 -13.69 -5.91
C ARG A 336 11.75 -13.46 -6.04
N PRO A 337 12.52 -14.43 -6.57
CA PRO A 337 13.93 -14.22 -6.86
C PRO A 337 14.16 -13.04 -7.80
N LEU A 338 15.18 -12.24 -7.50
CA LEU A 338 15.51 -10.99 -8.21
C LEU A 338 15.91 -11.20 -9.68
N ASN A 339 16.29 -12.42 -10.07
CA ASN A 339 16.52 -12.81 -11.46
C ASN A 339 15.23 -13.20 -12.20
N ASN A 340 14.07 -13.05 -11.56
CA ASN A 340 12.74 -13.44 -12.05
C ASN A 340 12.62 -14.91 -12.51
N VAL A 341 13.47 -15.79 -11.99
CA VAL A 341 13.37 -17.25 -12.19
C VAL A 341 12.80 -17.85 -10.91
N LEU A 342 11.66 -18.54 -11.01
CA LEU A 342 11.04 -19.20 -9.86
C LEU A 342 11.97 -20.28 -9.28
N THR A 343 11.90 -20.48 -7.97
CA THR A 343 12.54 -21.66 -7.34
C THR A 343 11.85 -22.94 -7.83
N PRO A 344 12.48 -24.13 -7.71
CA PRO A 344 11.85 -25.39 -8.11
C PRO A 344 10.46 -25.62 -7.48
N ASP A 345 10.31 -25.29 -6.19
CA ASP A 345 9.01 -25.42 -5.51
C ASP A 345 7.97 -24.40 -5.98
N GLN A 346 8.39 -23.15 -6.22
CA GLN A 346 7.49 -22.12 -6.78
C GLN A 346 7.05 -22.47 -8.21
N GLU A 347 7.93 -23.05 -9.01
CA GLU A 347 7.62 -23.49 -10.38
C GLU A 347 6.67 -24.69 -10.37
N ALA A 348 6.91 -25.70 -9.52
CA ALA A 348 5.98 -26.80 -9.31
C ALA A 348 4.61 -26.29 -8.83
N GLY A 349 4.59 -25.36 -7.87
CA GLY A 349 3.38 -24.70 -7.39
C GLY A 349 2.64 -23.94 -8.48
N ARG A 350 3.36 -23.26 -9.39
CA ARG A 350 2.76 -22.57 -10.56
C ARG A 350 2.09 -23.56 -11.50
N GLN A 351 2.67 -24.74 -11.72
CA GLN A 351 2.06 -25.77 -12.56
C GLN A 351 0.77 -26.29 -11.92
N LEU A 352 0.81 -26.63 -10.63
CA LEU A 352 -0.37 -27.03 -9.85
C LEU A 352 -1.46 -25.96 -9.87
N PHE A 353 -1.12 -24.68 -9.73
CA PHE A 353 -2.06 -23.57 -9.79
C PHE A 353 -2.89 -23.53 -11.10
N ASN A 354 -2.36 -24.08 -12.19
CA ASN A 354 -3.06 -24.14 -13.47
C ASN A 354 -3.90 -25.41 -13.66
N THR A 355 -3.68 -26.45 -12.86
CA THR A 355 -4.24 -27.79 -13.09
C THR A 355 -5.08 -28.34 -11.94
N VAL A 356 -4.83 -27.88 -10.70
CA VAL A 356 -5.55 -28.36 -9.51
C VAL A 356 -7.02 -28.05 -9.64
N ASN A 357 -7.83 -29.09 -9.43
CA ASN A 357 -9.27 -29.00 -9.34
C ASN A 357 -9.68 -28.32 -8.02
N CYS A 358 -10.43 -27.21 -8.12
CA CYS A 358 -10.92 -26.45 -6.97
C CYS A 358 -12.31 -26.87 -6.46
N GLY A 359 -12.93 -27.90 -7.04
CA GLY A 359 -14.25 -28.40 -6.66
C GLY A 359 -15.41 -27.46 -7.00
N ILE A 360 -15.17 -26.42 -7.82
CA ILE A 360 -16.17 -25.41 -8.18
C ILE A 360 -16.62 -25.64 -9.63
N PRO A 361 -17.90 -25.99 -9.88
CA PRO A 361 -18.44 -26.14 -11.22
C PRO A 361 -18.31 -24.84 -12.01
N SER A 362 -17.79 -24.94 -13.23
CA SER A 362 -17.56 -23.79 -14.09
C SER A 362 -18.85 -23.26 -14.72
N ALA A 363 -18.90 -21.95 -14.96
CA ALA A 363 -19.95 -21.37 -15.79
C ALA A 363 -19.81 -21.87 -17.25
N PRO A 364 -20.89 -21.87 -18.06
CA PRO A 364 -20.88 -22.38 -19.43
C PRO A 364 -19.81 -21.78 -20.36
N ASP A 365 -19.32 -20.58 -20.05
CA ASP A 365 -18.31 -19.87 -20.85
C ASP A 365 -16.88 -20.42 -20.69
N PHE A 366 -16.67 -21.39 -19.79
CA PHE A 366 -15.35 -21.96 -19.50
C PHE A 366 -15.16 -23.32 -20.16
N ASN A 367 -13.94 -23.57 -20.64
CA ASN A 367 -13.55 -24.90 -21.11
C ASN A 367 -13.28 -25.82 -19.91
N GLY A 368 -14.06 -26.89 -19.81
CA GLY A 368 -13.99 -27.88 -18.72
C GLY A 368 -15.12 -27.69 -17.71
N ALA A 369 -15.46 -28.76 -16.98
CA ALA A 369 -16.59 -28.78 -16.05
C ALA A 369 -16.28 -28.16 -14.67
N VAL A 370 -15.00 -28.01 -14.32
CA VAL A 370 -14.55 -27.58 -12.99
C VAL A 370 -13.43 -26.55 -13.13
N LEU A 371 -13.43 -25.55 -12.26
CA LEU A 371 -12.45 -24.47 -12.25
C LEU A 371 -11.11 -24.91 -11.64
N THR A 372 -10.03 -24.30 -12.13
CA THR A 372 -8.71 -24.33 -11.50
C THR A 372 -8.41 -22.99 -10.84
N CYS A 373 -7.33 -22.88 -10.06
CA CYS A 373 -6.98 -21.61 -9.41
C CYS A 373 -6.83 -20.49 -10.45
N ASN A 374 -6.19 -20.77 -11.59
CA ASN A 374 -5.98 -19.80 -12.67
C ASN A 374 -7.25 -19.46 -13.47
N SER A 375 -8.34 -20.23 -13.34
CA SER A 375 -9.63 -19.88 -13.95
C SER A 375 -10.19 -18.59 -13.35
N CYS A 376 -10.07 -18.41 -12.02
CA CYS A 376 -10.53 -17.23 -11.29
C CYS A 376 -9.38 -16.22 -11.04
N HIS A 377 -8.26 -16.71 -10.52
CA HIS A 377 -7.11 -15.90 -10.12
C HIS A 377 -6.12 -15.73 -11.28
N LYS A 378 -6.63 -15.27 -12.42
CA LYS A 378 -5.94 -15.27 -13.71
C LYS A 378 -4.59 -14.55 -13.66
N ILE A 379 -3.56 -15.22 -14.17
CA ILE A 379 -2.27 -14.63 -14.52
C ILE A 379 -2.16 -14.58 -16.04
N ASP A 380 -2.15 -13.36 -16.59
CA ASP A 380 -1.92 -13.10 -18.02
C ASP A 380 -1.26 -11.73 -18.17
N PRO A 381 0.07 -11.63 -18.22
CA PRO A 381 0.79 -10.36 -18.38
C PRO A 381 0.49 -9.61 -19.68
N ASN A 382 -0.09 -10.29 -20.69
CA ASN A 382 -0.37 -9.72 -22.00
C ASN A 382 -1.83 -9.30 -22.17
N ALA A 383 -2.69 -9.57 -21.19
CA ALA A 383 -4.09 -9.19 -21.22
C ALA A 383 -4.27 -7.65 -21.29
N ASN A 384 -5.40 -7.22 -21.85
CA ASN A 384 -5.78 -5.81 -21.96
C ASN A 384 -4.67 -4.92 -22.55
N PRO A 385 -4.09 -5.28 -23.71
CA PRO A 385 -3.03 -4.49 -24.33
C PRO A 385 -3.54 -3.09 -24.65
N GLY A 386 -2.69 -2.09 -24.44
CA GLY A 386 -3.06 -0.69 -24.69
C GLY A 386 -3.78 0.01 -23.54
N THR A 387 -4.27 -0.69 -22.50
CA THR A 387 -4.79 -0.06 -21.26
C THR A 387 -3.68 0.56 -20.41
N ALA A 388 -4.03 1.42 -19.44
CA ALA A 388 -3.07 2.08 -18.55
C ALA A 388 -2.13 1.11 -17.81
N SER A 389 -2.67 -0.03 -17.41
CA SER A 389 -2.01 -1.02 -16.54
C SER A 389 -2.19 -2.43 -17.10
N PRO A 390 -1.63 -2.75 -18.29
CA PRO A 390 -1.91 -4.02 -18.96
C PRO A 390 -1.54 -5.24 -18.12
N GLY A 391 -2.21 -6.34 -18.40
CA GLY A 391 -2.07 -7.63 -17.75
C GLY A 391 -3.08 -7.87 -16.63
N LEU A 392 -3.35 -9.15 -16.37
CA LEU A 392 -4.10 -9.66 -15.23
C LEU A 392 -3.15 -10.34 -14.27
N PHE A 393 -3.15 -9.91 -13.01
CA PHE A 393 -2.23 -10.42 -12.00
C PHE A 393 -3.01 -10.88 -10.76
N GLY A 394 -3.77 -11.96 -10.94
CA GLY A 394 -4.40 -12.72 -9.86
C GLY A 394 -5.91 -12.56 -9.75
N SER A 395 -6.56 -11.92 -10.71
CA SER A 395 -8.02 -11.83 -10.80
C SER A 395 -8.43 -11.63 -12.25
N ASN A 396 -9.56 -12.22 -12.64
CA ASN A 396 -10.24 -11.93 -13.89
C ASN A 396 -11.44 -10.97 -13.73
N GLY A 397 -11.66 -10.46 -12.51
CA GLY A 397 -12.77 -9.54 -12.18
C GLY A 397 -14.16 -10.19 -12.07
N ARG A 398 -14.30 -11.49 -12.30
CA ARG A 398 -15.59 -12.19 -12.24
C ARG A 398 -15.95 -12.62 -10.81
N GLY A 399 -17.24 -12.74 -10.54
CA GLY A 399 -17.77 -13.33 -9.30
C GLY A 399 -17.69 -14.85 -9.31
N SER A 400 -17.72 -15.48 -8.14
CA SER A 400 -17.87 -16.93 -8.00
C SER A 400 -18.55 -17.27 -6.68
N PHE A 401 -19.20 -18.43 -6.63
CA PHE A 401 -19.32 -19.16 -5.38
C PHE A 401 -17.93 -19.64 -4.95
N ASP A 402 -17.62 -19.47 -3.67
CA ASP A 402 -16.36 -19.93 -3.05
C ASP A 402 -16.63 -20.50 -1.65
N PHE A 403 -17.59 -21.44 -1.56
CA PHE A 403 -17.95 -22.11 -0.30
C PHE A 403 -18.42 -21.17 0.82
N ASN A 404 -18.88 -19.98 0.44
CA ASN A 404 -19.40 -18.95 1.32
C ASN A 404 -20.91 -18.72 1.10
N PRO A 405 -21.65 -18.18 2.08
CA PRO A 405 -23.09 -17.92 1.95
C PRO A 405 -23.47 -16.86 0.90
N GLN A 406 -22.50 -16.15 0.35
CA GLN A 406 -22.66 -15.06 -0.62
C GLN A 406 -21.71 -15.27 -1.80
N LEU A 407 -22.00 -14.62 -2.93
CA LEU A 407 -21.10 -14.59 -4.09
C LEU A 407 -19.97 -13.57 -3.86
N PHE A 408 -18.75 -13.95 -4.20
CA PHE A 408 -17.56 -13.12 -4.04
C PHE A 408 -16.87 -12.88 -5.36
N LYS A 409 -16.36 -11.67 -5.57
CA LYS A 409 -15.43 -11.39 -6.66
C LYS A 409 -14.13 -12.14 -6.41
N ALA A 410 -13.56 -12.77 -7.43
CA ALA A 410 -12.23 -13.36 -7.34
C ALA A 410 -11.20 -12.28 -6.92
N PRO A 411 -10.64 -12.32 -5.70
CA PRO A 411 -9.68 -11.31 -5.25
C PRO A 411 -8.33 -11.54 -5.93
N HIS A 412 -7.52 -10.48 -6.04
CA HIS A 412 -6.13 -10.65 -6.47
C HIS A 412 -5.28 -11.34 -5.38
N LEU A 413 -4.18 -11.97 -5.79
CA LEU A 413 -3.31 -12.70 -4.85
C LEU A 413 -1.96 -11.99 -4.58
N ARG A 414 -1.72 -10.81 -5.18
CA ARG A 414 -0.42 -10.11 -5.18
C ARG A 414 0.17 -9.80 -3.81
N ASN A 415 -0.66 -9.56 -2.79
CA ASN A 415 -0.24 -9.12 -1.47
C ASN A 415 -0.40 -10.17 -0.36
N LEU A 416 -0.69 -11.43 -0.70
CA LEU A 416 -0.93 -12.46 0.31
C LEU A 416 0.25 -12.64 1.27
N TYR A 417 1.48 -12.42 0.81
CA TYR A 417 2.67 -12.44 1.66
C TYR A 417 2.63 -11.40 2.79
N GLN A 418 1.89 -10.30 2.63
CA GLN A 418 1.75 -9.26 3.64
C GLN A 418 0.68 -9.60 4.70
N LYS A 419 -0.16 -10.62 4.47
CA LYS A 419 -1.23 -11.05 5.39
C LYS A 419 -0.79 -12.10 6.43
N ILE A 420 0.47 -12.52 6.38
CA ILE A 420 1.05 -13.45 7.36
C ILE A 420 1.08 -12.77 8.75
N GLY A 421 0.73 -13.53 9.79
CA GLY A 421 0.91 -13.13 11.18
C GLY A 421 -0.20 -13.55 12.14
N MET A 422 -1.27 -14.16 11.64
CA MET A 422 -2.21 -14.95 12.44
C MET A 422 -1.82 -16.43 12.37
N PHE A 423 -1.80 -17.12 13.50
CA PHE A 423 -1.40 -18.50 13.67
C PHE A 423 -2.40 -19.25 14.53
N GLY A 424 -2.79 -20.45 14.08
CA GLY A 424 -3.85 -21.20 14.71
C GLY A 424 -5.22 -20.72 14.21
N SER A 425 -6.12 -21.68 14.06
CA SER A 425 -7.51 -21.44 13.67
C SER A 425 -8.39 -22.38 14.47
N ALA A 426 -9.65 -22.02 14.65
CA ALA A 426 -10.62 -22.92 15.26
C ALA A 426 -10.89 -24.11 14.33
N PRO A 427 -11.29 -25.28 14.87
CA PRO A 427 -11.73 -26.40 14.04
C PRO A 427 -12.84 -25.98 13.08
N ASN A 428 -12.68 -26.26 11.78
CA ASN A 428 -13.65 -25.93 10.74
C ASN A 428 -13.87 -27.16 9.84
N PRO A 429 -15.11 -27.64 9.67
CA PRO A 429 -15.39 -28.83 8.87
C PRO A 429 -15.01 -28.71 7.39
N GLY A 430 -14.85 -27.49 6.84
CA GLY A 430 -14.37 -27.26 5.48
C GLY A 430 -12.86 -27.44 5.30
N PHE A 431 -12.08 -27.46 6.39
CA PHE A 431 -10.63 -27.60 6.41
C PHE A 431 -10.25 -28.79 7.29
N LEU A 432 -10.09 -29.96 6.68
CA LEU A 432 -9.86 -31.21 7.40
C LEU A 432 -8.47 -31.22 8.05
N GLY A 433 -8.41 -31.61 9.33
CA GLY A 433 -7.14 -31.75 10.06
C GLY A 433 -6.45 -30.43 10.39
N GLY A 434 -5.24 -30.53 10.95
CA GLY A 434 -4.41 -29.37 11.29
C GLY A 434 -4.37 -29.01 12.77
N ASP A 435 -3.37 -28.21 13.11
CA ASP A 435 -3.09 -27.81 14.48
C ASP A 435 -3.99 -26.63 14.90
N ASN A 436 -5.00 -26.92 15.71
CA ASN A 436 -5.97 -25.95 16.23
C ASN A 436 -5.63 -25.48 17.65
N GLY A 437 -4.46 -25.85 18.17
CA GLY A 437 -4.02 -25.44 19.50
C GLY A 437 -3.74 -23.94 19.57
N PHE A 438 -3.99 -23.34 20.73
CA PHE A 438 -3.63 -21.95 21.00
C PHE A 438 -2.14 -21.71 20.76
N LYS A 439 -1.80 -20.63 20.04
CA LYS A 439 -0.43 -20.30 19.62
C LYS A 439 0.26 -19.24 20.47
N GLY A 440 -0.31 -18.87 21.61
CA GLY A 440 0.17 -17.77 22.43
C GLY A 440 -0.36 -16.42 21.96
N GLU A 441 0.11 -15.36 22.59
CA GLU A 441 -0.19 -13.98 22.20
C GLU A 441 0.42 -13.66 20.84
N GLN A 442 -0.34 -12.98 19.99
CA GLN A 442 0.04 -12.70 18.61
C GLN A 442 -0.14 -11.22 18.29
N VAL A 443 0.74 -10.72 17.43
CA VAL A 443 0.71 -9.33 16.96
C VAL A 443 -0.46 -9.09 16.00
N ARG A 444 -1.02 -10.14 15.39
CA ARG A 444 -2.18 -10.06 14.48
C ARG A 444 -3.24 -11.09 14.85
N GLY A 445 -4.50 -10.70 14.66
CA GLY A 445 -5.68 -11.54 14.89
C GLY A 445 -6.49 -11.87 13.62
N PHE A 446 -6.04 -11.42 12.44
CA PHE A 446 -6.69 -11.67 11.16
C PHE A 446 -5.67 -12.15 10.11
N GLY A 447 -6.02 -13.16 9.34
CA GLY A 447 -5.20 -13.73 8.28
C GLY A 447 -5.85 -13.68 6.89
N PHE A 448 -6.10 -14.85 6.31
CA PHE A 448 -6.60 -15.08 4.96
C PHE A 448 -8.14 -15.19 4.93
N LEU A 449 -8.69 -15.32 3.71
CA LEU A 449 -10.11 -15.15 3.38
C LEU A 449 -10.60 -13.69 3.45
N ASN A 450 -11.86 -13.49 3.06
CA ASN A 450 -12.49 -12.18 3.05
C ASN A 450 -12.64 -11.60 4.45
N ASP A 451 -12.85 -12.43 5.46
CA ASP A 451 -13.11 -12.03 6.86
C ASP A 451 -11.86 -12.14 7.76
N GLY A 452 -10.74 -12.66 7.22
CA GLY A 452 -9.51 -12.85 7.97
C GLY A 452 -9.51 -14.07 8.90
N SER A 453 -10.47 -14.99 8.79
CA SER A 453 -10.66 -16.11 9.73
C SER A 453 -9.64 -17.25 9.61
N LEU A 454 -8.81 -17.26 8.57
CA LEU A 454 -7.92 -18.38 8.27
C LEU A 454 -6.43 -18.03 8.45
N ASP A 455 -5.66 -18.88 9.13
CA ASP A 455 -4.31 -18.55 9.58
C ASP A 455 -3.23 -18.57 8.48
N THR A 456 -3.29 -19.56 7.59
CA THR A 456 -2.22 -19.82 6.61
C THR A 456 -2.78 -20.20 5.25
N VAL A 457 -2.01 -19.88 4.19
CA VAL A 457 -2.28 -20.39 2.84
C VAL A 457 -2.18 -21.91 2.83
N PHE A 458 -1.25 -22.49 3.58
CA PHE A 458 -1.16 -23.93 3.74
C PHE A 458 -2.46 -24.59 4.22
N ARG A 459 -3.08 -24.04 5.27
CA ARG A 459 -4.38 -24.52 5.76
C ARG A 459 -5.48 -24.28 4.73
N PHE A 460 -5.46 -23.16 4.02
CA PHE A 460 -6.41 -22.89 2.93
C PHE A 460 -6.41 -23.98 1.87
N VAL A 461 -5.23 -24.34 1.38
CA VAL A 461 -5.12 -25.36 0.32
C VAL A 461 -5.34 -26.79 0.84
N HIS A 462 -5.49 -26.98 2.16
CA HIS A 462 -6.00 -28.21 2.79
C HIS A 462 -7.54 -28.29 2.79
N GLY A 463 -8.21 -27.26 2.28
CA GLY A 463 -9.66 -27.25 2.12
C GLY A 463 -10.16 -28.46 1.35
N ILE A 464 -11.30 -29.01 1.78
CA ILE A 464 -11.89 -30.23 1.17
C ILE A 464 -12.13 -30.07 -0.33
N SER A 465 -12.40 -28.85 -0.79
CA SER A 465 -12.59 -28.48 -2.19
C SER A 465 -11.35 -28.69 -3.07
N PHE A 466 -10.15 -28.70 -2.49
CA PHE A 466 -8.89 -28.95 -3.20
C PHE A 466 -8.39 -30.39 -3.06
N SER A 467 -9.04 -31.22 -2.23
CA SER A 467 -8.57 -32.57 -1.89
C SER A 467 -9.30 -33.65 -2.69
N GLU A 468 -8.61 -34.76 -2.96
CA GLU A 468 -9.23 -35.99 -3.49
C GLU A 468 -10.28 -36.58 -2.54
N ILE A 469 -10.23 -36.28 -1.23
CA ILE A 469 -11.29 -36.67 -0.29
C ILE A 469 -12.62 -36.03 -0.69
N GLY A 470 -12.59 -34.76 -1.10
CA GLY A 470 -13.79 -34.01 -1.47
C GLY A 470 -14.28 -34.29 -2.88
N ASN A 471 -13.35 -34.51 -3.82
CA ASN A 471 -13.66 -34.58 -5.26
C ASN A 471 -13.56 -36.00 -5.85
N GLY A 472 -13.12 -36.98 -5.06
CA GLY A 472 -12.86 -38.34 -5.50
C GLY A 472 -11.47 -38.52 -6.14
N PRO A 473 -11.04 -39.78 -6.34
CA PRO A 473 -9.75 -40.10 -6.95
C PRO A 473 -9.72 -39.74 -8.44
N ASN A 474 -8.52 -39.43 -8.97
CA ASN A 474 -8.31 -39.05 -10.38
C ASN A 474 -9.04 -37.77 -10.82
N SER A 475 -9.41 -36.92 -9.86
CA SER A 475 -10.12 -35.66 -10.10
C SER A 475 -9.20 -34.49 -10.46
N ASN A 476 -7.87 -34.72 -10.53
CA ASN A 476 -6.82 -33.69 -10.53
C ASN A 476 -6.85 -32.79 -9.28
N SER A 477 -7.48 -33.24 -8.20
CA SER A 477 -7.31 -32.63 -6.88
C SER A 477 -6.01 -33.07 -6.23
N ILE A 478 -5.62 -32.38 -5.16
CA ILE A 478 -4.38 -32.67 -4.44
C ILE A 478 -4.59 -33.95 -3.60
N PRO A 479 -3.72 -34.97 -3.74
CA PRO A 479 -3.87 -36.25 -3.05
C PRO A 479 -3.64 -36.11 -1.55
N GLU A 480 -3.96 -37.17 -0.81
CA GLU A 480 -3.65 -37.27 0.61
C GLU A 480 -2.24 -37.83 0.87
N GLY A 481 -1.73 -37.60 2.08
CA GLY A 481 -0.43 -38.12 2.52
C GLY A 481 0.77 -37.27 2.05
N PRO A 482 2.00 -37.81 2.15
CA PRO A 482 3.24 -37.03 2.02
C PRO A 482 3.39 -36.29 0.68
N GLU A 483 2.86 -36.86 -0.40
CA GLU A 483 2.91 -36.21 -1.71
C GLU A 483 1.94 -35.03 -1.80
N GLY A 484 0.73 -35.17 -1.24
CA GLY A 484 -0.21 -34.07 -1.07
C GLY A 484 0.37 -32.91 -0.27
N GLU A 485 0.99 -33.22 0.88
CA GLU A 485 1.64 -32.20 1.73
C GLU A 485 2.73 -31.44 0.97
N ARG A 486 3.52 -32.14 0.15
CA ARG A 486 4.53 -31.52 -0.73
C ARG A 486 3.87 -30.57 -1.72
N GLN A 487 2.82 -31.02 -2.43
CA GLN A 487 2.09 -30.21 -3.40
C GLN A 487 1.46 -28.96 -2.74
N ARG A 488 0.90 -29.10 -1.54
CA ARG A 488 0.35 -27.96 -0.77
C ARG A 488 1.43 -26.94 -0.39
N ARG A 489 2.62 -27.40 0.03
CA ARG A 489 3.77 -26.50 0.28
C ARG A 489 4.26 -25.80 -0.98
N GLN A 490 4.31 -26.50 -2.10
CA GLN A 490 4.71 -25.92 -3.39
C GLN A 490 3.70 -24.88 -3.86
N LEU A 491 2.40 -25.18 -3.76
CA LEU A 491 1.33 -24.24 -4.08
C LEU A 491 1.36 -23.01 -3.16
N GLU A 492 1.53 -23.20 -1.85
CA GLU A 492 1.75 -22.11 -0.89
C GLU A 492 2.96 -21.25 -1.27
N ALA A 493 4.11 -21.86 -1.59
CA ALA A 493 5.32 -21.15 -1.98
C ALA A 493 5.09 -20.27 -3.23
N PHE A 494 4.35 -20.78 -4.22
CA PHE A 494 3.98 -20.01 -5.40
C PHE A 494 2.99 -18.88 -5.08
N ILE A 495 1.94 -19.16 -4.31
CA ILE A 495 0.92 -18.16 -3.92
C ILE A 495 1.55 -17.02 -3.11
N LEU A 496 2.50 -17.31 -2.22
CA LEU A 496 3.22 -16.28 -1.47
C LEU A 496 4.24 -15.51 -2.34
N ALA A 497 4.62 -16.05 -3.50
CA ALA A 497 5.49 -15.44 -4.49
C ALA A 497 4.72 -14.96 -5.74
N PHE A 498 3.42 -14.70 -5.60
CA PHE A 498 2.54 -14.33 -6.71
C PHE A 498 3.09 -13.13 -7.50
N PRO A 499 3.11 -13.18 -8.84
CA PRO A 499 3.63 -12.08 -9.66
C PRO A 499 2.79 -10.82 -9.52
N THR A 500 3.44 -9.66 -9.63
CA THR A 500 2.78 -8.35 -9.67
C THR A 500 3.03 -7.70 -11.02
N ASN A 501 2.46 -6.51 -11.25
CA ASN A 501 2.70 -5.70 -12.44
C ASN A 501 4.12 -5.07 -12.46
N MET A 502 4.99 -5.42 -11.51
CA MET A 502 6.41 -5.06 -11.48
C MET A 502 7.28 -6.32 -11.38
N ALA A 503 8.35 -6.35 -12.18
CA ALA A 503 9.35 -7.40 -12.10
C ALA A 503 10.10 -7.36 -10.74
N PRO A 504 10.55 -8.51 -10.21
CA PRO A 504 11.21 -8.60 -8.89
C PRO A 504 12.36 -7.61 -8.68
N ILE A 505 13.08 -7.30 -9.76
CA ILE A 505 14.28 -6.48 -9.74
C ILE A 505 14.01 -4.97 -9.59
N VAL A 506 12.78 -4.52 -9.85
CA VAL A 506 12.42 -3.09 -9.84
C VAL A 506 12.56 -2.52 -8.42
N GLY A 507 13.05 -1.29 -8.29
CA GLY A 507 13.24 -0.61 -7.01
C GLY A 507 14.47 -1.08 -6.22
N GLN A 508 15.24 -2.05 -6.74
CA GLN A 508 16.52 -2.42 -6.15
C GLN A 508 17.55 -1.30 -6.34
N GLN A 509 18.35 -1.07 -5.29
CA GLN A 509 19.46 -0.13 -5.29
C GLN A 509 20.71 -0.79 -4.73
N ILE A 510 21.87 -0.49 -5.31
CA ILE A 510 23.16 -0.98 -4.81
C ILE A 510 24.25 0.09 -5.02
N THR A 511 25.22 0.14 -4.11
CA THR A 511 26.35 1.07 -4.19
C THR A 511 27.66 0.32 -4.40
N LEU A 512 28.34 0.64 -5.50
CA LEU A 512 29.68 0.18 -5.85
C LEU A 512 30.71 1.21 -5.40
N THR A 513 31.70 0.75 -4.65
CA THR A 513 32.91 1.48 -4.27
C THR A 513 34.13 0.58 -4.48
N ALA A 514 35.33 1.15 -4.41
CA ALA A 514 36.57 0.37 -4.42
C ALA A 514 36.57 -0.76 -3.36
N SER A 515 35.99 -0.53 -2.18
CA SER A 515 35.93 -1.50 -1.08
C SER A 515 34.76 -2.50 -1.19
N SER A 516 33.71 -2.20 -1.95
CA SER A 516 32.54 -3.08 -2.07
C SER A 516 32.52 -3.91 -3.36
N ALA A 517 33.44 -3.68 -4.30
CA ALA A 517 33.41 -4.26 -5.65
C ALA A 517 33.22 -5.79 -5.68
N ALA A 518 33.98 -6.53 -4.86
CA ALA A 518 33.85 -7.99 -4.77
C ALA A 518 32.49 -8.43 -4.22
N ALA A 519 31.90 -7.68 -3.30
CA ALA A 519 30.63 -8.02 -2.65
C ALA A 519 29.41 -7.68 -3.52
N VAL A 520 29.48 -6.62 -4.33
CA VAL A 520 28.32 -6.10 -5.07
C VAL A 520 28.37 -6.36 -6.57
N GLY A 521 29.50 -6.81 -7.13
CA GLY A 521 29.68 -6.99 -8.58
C GLY A 521 28.60 -7.86 -9.22
N SER A 522 28.30 -9.02 -8.62
CA SER A 522 27.23 -9.93 -9.10
C SER A 522 25.84 -9.30 -9.05
N ARG A 523 25.58 -8.41 -8.07
CA ARG A 523 24.33 -7.65 -8.01
C ARG A 523 24.26 -6.66 -9.16
N VAL A 524 25.32 -5.89 -9.42
CA VAL A 524 25.37 -4.93 -10.54
C VAL A 524 25.15 -5.65 -11.88
N ASP A 525 25.80 -6.81 -12.07
CA ASP A 525 25.60 -7.64 -13.27
C ASP A 525 24.15 -8.08 -13.42
N LEU A 526 23.51 -8.50 -12.32
CA LEU A 526 22.09 -8.86 -12.33
C LEU A 526 21.20 -7.67 -12.70
N LEU A 527 21.43 -6.48 -12.15
CA LEU A 527 20.64 -5.28 -12.50
C LEU A 527 20.71 -5.02 -14.01
N ARG A 528 21.91 -5.11 -14.60
CA ARG A 528 22.12 -4.96 -16.04
C ARG A 528 21.42 -6.05 -16.84
N GLN A 529 21.55 -7.31 -16.43
CA GLN A 529 20.92 -8.45 -17.10
C GLN A 529 19.39 -8.31 -17.15
N ARG A 530 18.76 -7.83 -16.07
CA ARG A 530 17.29 -7.63 -16.07
C ARG A 530 16.86 -6.40 -16.85
N ALA A 531 17.71 -5.37 -16.94
CA ALA A 531 17.48 -4.26 -17.85
C ALA A 531 17.58 -4.69 -19.33
N ASP A 532 18.56 -5.53 -19.68
CA ASP A 532 18.67 -6.13 -21.01
C ASP A 532 17.44 -7.00 -21.36
N ALA A 533 16.82 -7.64 -20.36
CA ALA A 533 15.58 -8.40 -20.51
C ALA A 533 14.32 -7.52 -20.65
N GLY A 534 14.44 -6.19 -20.59
CA GLY A 534 13.31 -5.26 -20.71
C GLY A 534 12.39 -5.20 -19.49
N GLU A 535 12.87 -5.62 -18.31
CA GLU A 535 12.08 -5.67 -17.09
C GLU A 535 12.15 -4.40 -16.24
N CYS A 536 13.21 -3.62 -16.41
CA CYS A 536 13.43 -2.35 -15.75
C CYS A 536 14.33 -1.44 -16.60
N ASP A 537 14.25 -0.13 -16.42
CA ASP A 537 15.33 0.77 -16.81
C ASP A 537 16.37 0.81 -15.68
N LEU A 538 17.64 0.94 -16.06
CA LEU A 538 18.78 1.00 -15.12
C LEU A 538 19.42 2.38 -15.19
N ILE A 539 19.47 3.04 -14.03
CA ILE A 539 20.17 4.31 -13.85
C ILE A 539 21.35 4.10 -12.92
N ALA A 540 22.47 4.75 -13.22
CA ALA A 540 23.62 4.86 -12.34
C ALA A 540 23.95 6.33 -12.07
N LYS A 541 24.47 6.60 -10.89
CA LYS A 541 24.98 7.92 -10.49
C LYS A 541 26.40 7.78 -9.99
N THR A 542 27.30 8.67 -10.39
CA THR A 542 28.66 8.78 -9.85
C THR A 542 29.08 10.25 -9.80
N ARG A 543 30.34 10.54 -9.42
CA ARG A 543 30.91 11.88 -9.51
C ARG A 543 31.95 11.96 -10.62
N ILE A 544 31.88 13.01 -11.43
CA ILE A 544 32.90 13.37 -12.43
C ILE A 544 33.34 14.80 -12.13
N ASP A 545 34.64 15.00 -11.92
CA ASP A 545 35.27 16.27 -11.56
C ASP A 545 34.67 16.94 -10.31
N GLY A 546 34.22 16.12 -9.36
CA GLY A 546 33.61 16.59 -8.14
C GLY A 546 32.11 16.88 -8.25
N ASP A 547 31.49 16.79 -9.42
CA ASP A 547 30.05 16.99 -9.61
C ASP A 547 29.31 15.66 -9.79
N GLU A 548 28.07 15.55 -9.32
CA GLU A 548 27.22 14.39 -9.61
C GLU A 548 26.96 14.29 -11.13
N ALA A 549 26.96 13.06 -11.63
CA ALA A 549 26.63 12.73 -13.02
C ALA A 549 25.71 11.52 -13.03
N GLY A 550 24.62 11.59 -13.80
CA GLY A 550 23.69 10.50 -13.99
C GLY A 550 23.90 9.80 -15.34
N PHE A 551 23.56 8.51 -15.37
CA PHE A 551 23.75 7.62 -16.50
C PHE A 551 22.52 6.73 -16.67
N LEU A 552 21.95 6.67 -17.87
CA LEU A 552 20.87 5.77 -18.23
C LEU A 552 21.42 4.64 -19.10
N TYR A 553 21.17 3.39 -18.70
CA TYR A 553 21.52 2.21 -19.48
C TYR A 553 20.67 2.13 -20.75
N VAL A 554 21.31 1.95 -21.90
CA VAL A 554 20.64 1.89 -23.22
C VAL A 554 20.78 0.53 -23.92
N GLY A 555 21.29 -0.48 -23.21
CA GLY A 555 21.52 -1.82 -23.72
C GLY A 555 22.97 -2.08 -24.12
N SER A 556 23.29 -3.37 -24.33
CA SER A 556 24.60 -3.82 -24.84
C SER A 556 25.82 -3.32 -24.04
N GLY A 557 25.67 -3.13 -22.72
CA GLY A 557 26.75 -2.65 -21.86
C GLY A 557 27.05 -1.15 -21.96
N SER A 558 26.15 -0.35 -22.56
CA SER A 558 26.35 1.09 -22.77
C SER A 558 25.38 1.95 -21.97
N PHE A 559 25.87 3.11 -21.51
CA PHE A 559 25.13 4.12 -20.77
C PHE A 559 25.25 5.49 -21.45
N VAL A 560 24.15 6.23 -21.50
CA VAL A 560 24.14 7.65 -21.91
C VAL A 560 24.11 8.54 -20.67
N THR A 561 24.86 9.65 -20.69
CA THR A 561 24.93 10.60 -19.57
C THR A 561 23.91 11.74 -19.72
N ASP A 562 23.58 12.39 -18.61
CA ASP A 562 22.86 13.67 -18.60
C ASP A 562 23.64 14.88 -19.09
N ARG A 563 24.96 14.75 -19.21
CA ARG A 563 25.79 15.86 -19.66
C ARG A 563 25.73 15.96 -21.18
N HIS A 564 25.11 17.04 -21.66
CA HIS A 564 24.95 17.30 -23.09
C HIS A 564 26.31 17.27 -23.83
N GLY A 565 26.36 16.55 -24.96
CA GLY A 565 27.54 16.48 -25.82
C GLY A 565 28.61 15.46 -25.38
N GLN A 566 28.41 14.75 -24.27
CA GLN A 566 29.30 13.65 -23.88
C GLN A 566 28.89 12.34 -24.57
N PRO A 567 29.85 11.55 -25.09
CA PRO A 567 29.56 10.27 -25.71
C PRO A 567 29.07 9.23 -24.68
N PRO A 568 28.37 8.17 -25.12
CA PRO A 568 28.03 7.06 -24.24
C PRO A 568 29.27 6.43 -23.59
N ILE A 569 29.12 5.99 -22.34
CA ILE A 569 30.15 5.30 -21.57
C ILE A 569 29.82 3.80 -21.46
N THR A 570 30.85 2.95 -21.40
CA THR A 570 30.66 1.51 -21.17
C THR A 570 30.47 1.19 -19.70
N ASP A 571 29.79 0.10 -19.37
CA ASP A 571 29.68 -0.44 -18.00
C ASP A 571 31.06 -0.59 -17.34
N ALA A 572 32.04 -1.13 -18.07
CA ALA A 572 33.41 -1.29 -17.58
C ALA A 572 34.10 0.04 -17.24
N ALA A 573 33.91 1.07 -18.08
CA ALA A 573 34.46 2.40 -17.82
C ALA A 573 33.74 3.07 -16.64
N LEU A 574 32.42 2.92 -16.54
CA LEU A 574 31.63 3.48 -15.44
C LEU A 574 31.99 2.83 -14.08
N ARG A 575 32.20 1.51 -14.06
CA ARG A 575 32.71 0.82 -12.85
C ARG A 575 34.11 1.26 -12.49
N SER A 576 34.99 1.45 -13.49
CA SER A 576 36.34 1.96 -13.26
C SER A 576 36.34 3.36 -12.61
N LEU A 577 35.40 4.23 -13.00
CA LEU A 577 35.22 5.53 -12.34
C LEU A 577 34.83 5.38 -10.86
N ALA A 578 33.96 4.42 -10.55
CA ALA A 578 33.48 4.13 -9.19
C ALA A 578 34.52 3.44 -8.28
N THR A 579 35.53 2.79 -8.86
CA THR A 579 36.58 2.08 -8.12
C THR A 579 37.94 2.77 -8.19
N GLY A 580 38.04 3.91 -8.88
CA GLY A 580 39.25 4.73 -8.95
C GLY A 580 39.67 5.28 -7.59
N THR A 581 40.96 5.61 -7.44
CA THR A 581 41.60 6.04 -6.18
C THR A 581 41.25 7.46 -5.73
N ALA A 582 40.36 8.18 -6.42
CA ALA A 582 39.93 9.52 -6.03
C ALA A 582 38.93 9.44 -4.86
N PRO A 583 39.13 10.18 -3.74
CA PRO A 583 38.16 10.18 -2.65
C PRO A 583 36.80 10.72 -3.12
N GLY A 584 35.73 9.96 -2.86
CA GLY A 584 34.34 10.39 -3.13
C GLY A 584 33.66 9.85 -4.40
N THR A 585 34.31 8.95 -5.15
CA THR A 585 33.74 8.30 -6.34
C THR A 585 32.93 7.05 -5.98
N ALA A 586 31.77 7.22 -5.35
CA ALA A 586 30.82 6.11 -5.19
C ALA A 586 29.86 6.07 -6.38
N MET A 587 29.56 4.88 -6.91
CA MET A 587 28.46 4.70 -7.86
C MET A 587 27.24 4.10 -7.19
N SER A 588 26.09 4.75 -7.29
CA SER A 588 24.81 4.18 -6.87
C SER A 588 23.96 3.85 -8.09
N GLY A 589 23.58 2.58 -8.24
CA GLY A 589 22.67 2.10 -9.27
C GLY A 589 21.26 1.95 -8.72
N ALA A 590 20.24 2.40 -9.44
CA ALA A 590 18.82 2.25 -9.09
C ALA A 590 18.02 1.77 -10.32
N LEU A 591 17.04 0.89 -10.09
CA LEU A 591 16.18 0.35 -11.13
C LEU A 591 14.76 0.88 -11.08
N ILE A 592 14.20 1.19 -12.25
CA ILE A 592 12.85 1.75 -12.41
C ILE A 592 11.97 0.94 -13.39
N PRO A 593 10.61 0.90 -13.31
CA PRO A 593 9.78 0.18 -14.29
C PRO A 593 10.04 0.64 -15.72
N THR A 594 9.99 -0.28 -16.69
CA THR A 594 10.19 0.06 -18.10
C THR A 594 9.08 0.94 -18.67
N ARG A 595 9.47 2.12 -19.18
CA ARG A 595 8.87 2.75 -20.37
C ARG A 595 9.96 3.51 -21.11
N ARG A 596 9.93 3.49 -22.44
CA ARG A 596 10.82 4.27 -23.33
C ARG A 596 10.85 5.75 -22.91
N ILE A 597 11.81 6.13 -22.08
CA ILE A 597 12.17 7.51 -21.76
C ILE A 597 12.75 8.13 -23.04
N ARG A 598 11.89 8.68 -23.90
CA ARG A 598 12.34 9.40 -25.12
C ARG A 598 12.53 10.90 -24.91
N THR A 599 12.32 11.43 -23.71
CA THR A 599 12.69 12.81 -23.38
C THR A 599 13.31 12.92 -21.99
N ALA A 600 14.51 12.37 -21.83
CA ALA A 600 15.53 13.00 -21.00
C ALA A 600 16.33 13.94 -21.92
N GLY A 601 15.69 15.03 -22.36
CA GLY A 601 16.35 16.11 -23.09
C GLY A 601 16.92 17.12 -22.10
N PRO A 602 17.90 17.95 -22.52
CA PRO A 602 18.56 18.92 -21.64
C PRO A 602 17.52 19.87 -21.04
N ASP A 603 17.46 19.94 -19.71
CA ASP A 603 16.74 20.99 -19.02
C ASP A 603 17.39 22.33 -19.39
N ARG A 604 16.58 23.26 -19.91
CA ARG A 604 16.99 24.59 -20.35
C ARG A 604 17.33 25.52 -19.18
N THR A 605 17.30 25.02 -17.94
CA THR A 605 17.46 25.82 -16.72
C THR A 605 18.79 25.62 -15.97
N GLY A 606 19.75 24.86 -16.50
CA GLY A 606 21.12 24.86 -15.98
C GLY A 606 21.34 24.20 -14.61
N SER A 607 20.40 23.39 -14.12
CA SER A 607 20.64 22.50 -12.97
C SER A 607 21.10 21.11 -13.43
N SER A 608 22.32 20.74 -13.04
CA SER A 608 23.03 19.51 -13.42
C SER A 608 22.60 18.27 -12.61
N SER A 609 21.31 17.91 -12.62
CA SER A 609 20.85 16.70 -11.94
C SER A 609 19.88 15.85 -12.78
N LEU A 610 20.31 14.64 -13.17
CA LEU A 610 19.38 13.51 -13.27
C LEU A 610 18.92 13.13 -11.87
N SER A 611 17.84 13.78 -11.41
CA SER A 611 16.97 13.13 -10.44
C SER A 611 16.04 12.17 -11.19
N VAL A 612 15.78 11.00 -10.61
CA VAL A 612 14.87 10.01 -11.22
C VAL A 612 13.50 10.66 -11.30
N GLY A 613 13.12 11.06 -12.51
CA GLY A 613 11.92 11.83 -12.67
C GLY A 613 11.70 12.46 -14.03
N ALA A 614 11.31 11.66 -15.03
CA ALA A 614 10.69 12.23 -16.23
C ALA A 614 9.72 11.22 -16.86
N ALA A 615 8.43 11.55 -16.79
CA ALA A 615 7.39 10.97 -17.62
C ALA A 615 7.38 11.69 -18.98
N THR A 616 7.55 10.96 -20.09
CA THR A 616 7.01 11.37 -21.38
C THR A 616 5.49 11.23 -21.34
N GLN A 617 4.78 12.12 -22.02
CA GLN A 617 3.32 12.12 -22.18
C GLN A 617 2.76 10.70 -22.34
N GLY A 618 1.90 10.30 -21.40
CA GLY A 618 1.24 9.00 -21.41
C GLY A 618 1.66 8.05 -20.28
N ARG A 619 1.29 8.45 -19.06
CA ARG A 619 0.92 7.63 -17.87
C ARG A 619 1.86 7.68 -16.65
N PRO A 620 1.32 7.67 -15.43
CA PRO A 620 2.07 7.97 -14.21
C PRO A 620 2.66 6.73 -13.53
N TYR A 621 3.83 6.87 -12.91
CA TYR A 621 4.40 5.87 -11.99
C TYR A 621 4.86 6.53 -10.68
N PHE A 622 4.73 5.78 -9.59
CA PHE A 622 5.05 6.16 -8.22
C PHE A 622 6.45 5.66 -7.84
N PHE A 623 7.32 6.52 -7.32
CA PHE A 623 8.61 6.14 -6.74
C PHE A 623 8.74 6.60 -5.30
N LEU A 624 8.97 5.64 -4.41
CA LEU A 624 9.51 5.91 -3.07
C LEU A 624 11.01 5.63 -3.12
N THR A 625 11.82 6.63 -3.47
CA THR A 625 13.28 6.51 -3.33
C THR A 625 13.65 6.92 -1.91
N PHE A 626 13.98 5.95 -1.05
CA PHE A 626 14.76 6.24 0.15
C PHE A 626 16.18 6.61 -0.30
N LEU A 627 16.47 7.91 -0.37
CA LEU A 627 17.86 8.38 -0.36
C LEU A 627 18.44 8.08 1.01
N ALA A 628 18.98 6.87 1.19
CA ALA A 628 19.95 6.61 2.24
C ALA A 628 21.22 7.38 1.89
N ARG A 629 21.28 8.66 2.27
CA ARG A 629 22.57 9.31 2.50
C ARG A 629 23.21 8.59 3.67
N ILE A 630 24.28 7.85 3.41
CA ILE A 630 25.25 7.50 4.45
C ILE A 630 25.88 8.83 4.89
N ILE A 631 25.38 9.39 5.99
CA ILE A 631 26.10 10.42 6.72
C ILE A 631 27.17 9.66 7.53
N VAL A 632 28.42 9.69 7.05
CA VAL A 632 29.57 9.34 7.89
C VAL A 632 29.78 10.54 8.82
N LEU A 633 29.25 10.46 10.04
CA LEU A 633 29.66 11.34 11.12
C LEU A 633 31.11 10.97 11.51
N PRO A 634 32.02 11.94 11.71
CA PRO A 634 33.35 11.63 12.20
C PRO A 634 33.25 11.06 13.62
N LEU A 635 33.74 9.84 13.81
CA LEU A 635 34.02 9.30 15.14
C LEU A 635 35.08 10.20 15.80
N PRO A 636 34.90 10.62 17.06
CA PRO A 636 35.96 11.29 17.79
C PRO A 636 37.13 10.31 17.97
N THR A 637 38.30 10.74 17.51
CA THR A 637 39.59 10.10 17.77
C THR A 637 39.77 9.89 19.28
N ARG A 638 39.63 8.65 19.76
CA ARG A 638 40.25 8.24 21.02
C ARG A 638 41.68 7.84 20.71
N SER A 639 42.60 8.77 20.96
CA SER A 639 44.00 8.42 21.20
C SER A 639 44.08 7.58 22.47
N SER A 640 44.84 6.50 22.40
CA SER A 640 45.25 5.64 23.51
C SER A 640 46.01 6.43 24.59
N GLN A 641 45.85 6.03 25.86
CA GLN A 641 46.93 5.56 26.75
C GLN A 641 46.41 5.37 28.20
N ALA A 642 46.86 4.27 28.81
CA ALA A 642 46.66 3.78 30.19
C ALA A 642 45.27 3.27 30.57
#